data_AF-A0A2T3HU60-F1
#
_entry.id   AF-A0A2T3HU60-F1
#
_cell.length_a   1.000
_cell.length_b   1.000
_cell.length_c   1.000
_cell.angle_alpha   90.00
_cell.angle_beta   90.00
_cell.angle_gamma   90.00
#
_symmetry.space_group_name_H-M   'P 1'
#
loop_
_entity.id
_entity.type
_entity.pdbx_description
1 polymer ?
#
loop_
_entity_poly.entity_id
_entity_poly.type
_entity_poly.pdbx_seq_one_letter_code
_entity_poly.pdbx_strand_id
1 'polypeptide(L)'
;MLSSNVYASDANVISFVLGETKVQNGDMVSFNGECFIAKNSPGIWEAPSVDSWFWDTAECAGEPEPNPEPNPEPELGAIIPFIPGTTQVNNGDVVSYDGQCFIAKNNPGIWEAPSTDSWFWSLTECTDEPSPEPEETELSILAPTAGQVLKANEAVIIQARIDGELASKVEFWVNNIKLVEKAIDQSNVLYSQAWTPTEAGSAAINIFVFDKNNQKIEQQSVAVNVEAEGNDDFTAPVVAFVTPTNGSIIKETDTISISINASDVDNDLTKVVVNANNQQICTFDAATTTAFACDWQPTQTGNITLNAIATDAQALSSSVSLAITIEEETVEPPVTPPGGLCEEFNVYPDWTRGNHATGGDIMVHNNIAYSAVYWTQTIPGSDASWALHLNCDGSEPGTAPVLSLPNPMDPVRLEVAGWPNTFVVASPSTTAPETMTIATANSADLTDVNKLTAAFVTVIEQANKANTASVIISSDVLDNATKDKDLLTTTIAVKEALIKAVDSTGSKIDVDAINALSNDLKGWAQAHNLIVSTVAPQAPFGWSLSIGDFAFDTHSGRQSVWNAASNYSADLLNKLALYTADSATKADFVVFTKLSATAALSNDQWHNALEYVKQVTDFVKTPAMLANMPTDQAANYFMGNATSEQKIRKAAYSNIFAILFDKNSANLTAQIESYQAAKVPLYYVGKELEKGSLTRIEALNQQLTSAADVMDNEAFLYETPQSQWIPSTVYKWNDFLDGLNAMHNIGVAGNKFWLLNDEADDATNIIYAKVAIAAFLAQSMQETIRYNACDENNWSEVKYGAPADYPMSASCGQLGQKYADYGVNPNSGLDYAYSCPRDNKMEVSALTHAKWYGAPAPVFAAPDAVLEERGLLVNGAVGRWTNNGHCNDAPEKVDTSKQVWERDTCKTYVGQQAGTFIWDGSSQESVEGCGWWGRGVIQTTGRQNFGTLNHYLGRSHVDPATIGKTIDGVTVEAPPANPLYADLDFCSNPGLICSSEENKEIKWIAGLFYWVTSVQAYSDEGGQYADWNYYNELKKYVDSGLKGTEFIDDVSGIVNRGCPDSVCSTGEVHNAKERQANFKLVLEKLGLKPQL
;
A
#
# COMPACT_ATOMS: atom_id res chain seq x y z
N MET A 1 27.76 -1.25 -52.27
CA MET A 1 28.90 -0.33 -52.45
C MET A 1 28.45 1.03 -51.95
N LEU A 2 28.94 1.67 -50.89
CA LEU A 2 30.02 1.42 -49.94
C LEU A 2 29.41 1.41 -48.52
N SER A 3 29.73 0.42 -47.70
CA SER A 3 29.51 0.48 -46.24
C SER A 3 30.59 1.36 -45.63
N SER A 4 30.22 2.54 -45.16
CA SER A 4 31.11 3.38 -44.36
C SER A 4 31.17 2.81 -42.95
N ASN A 5 32.22 2.03 -42.67
CA ASN A 5 32.61 1.72 -41.29
C ASN A 5 33.04 3.03 -40.63
N VAL A 6 32.26 3.50 -39.66
CA VAL A 6 32.64 4.64 -38.83
C VAL A 6 33.65 4.14 -37.81
N TYR A 7 34.93 4.48 -38.02
CA TYR A 7 35.92 4.47 -36.94
C TYR A 7 35.82 5.81 -36.21
N ALA A 8 35.37 5.80 -34.97
CA ALA A 8 35.59 6.89 -34.02
C ALA A 8 36.64 6.43 -33.01
N SER A 9 37.82 7.03 -33.11
CA SER A 9 38.94 6.87 -32.16
C SER A 9 38.58 7.46 -30.79
N ASP A 10 38.97 6.76 -29.72
CA ASP A 10 38.87 7.14 -28.29
C ASP A 10 37.50 7.01 -27.58
N ALA A 11 36.64 6.05 -27.97
CA ALA A 11 35.51 5.67 -27.12
C ALA A 11 35.96 4.65 -26.06
N ASN A 12 35.87 5.00 -24.78
CA ASN A 12 35.95 4.01 -23.69
C ASN A 12 34.78 3.04 -23.85
N VAL A 13 35.07 1.75 -24.02
CA VAL A 13 34.03 0.70 -24.01
C VAL A 13 33.51 0.57 -22.58
N ILE A 14 32.23 0.87 -22.37
CA ILE A 14 31.59 0.79 -21.05
C ILE A 14 31.14 -0.66 -20.83
N SER A 15 31.55 -1.29 -19.74
CA SER A 15 31.03 -2.62 -19.42
C SER A 15 29.57 -2.48 -18.97
N PHE A 16 28.62 -2.99 -19.78
CA PHE A 16 27.20 -2.86 -19.49
C PHE A 16 26.80 -3.85 -18.40
N VAL A 17 26.51 -3.31 -17.22
CA VAL A 17 25.87 -4.03 -16.13
C VAL A 17 24.39 -3.70 -16.15
N LEU A 18 23.59 -4.74 -16.37
CA LEU A 18 22.14 -4.65 -16.40
C LEU A 18 21.63 -4.01 -15.10
N GLY A 19 20.93 -2.89 -15.22
CA GLY A 19 20.37 -2.14 -14.09
C GLY A 19 21.26 -1.08 -13.46
N GLU A 20 22.52 -1.02 -13.86
CA GLU A 20 23.48 -0.07 -13.31
C GLU A 20 23.99 0.91 -14.36
N THR A 21 24.12 0.45 -15.62
CA THR A 21 24.79 1.23 -16.67
C THR A 21 23.81 2.10 -17.44
N LYS A 22 23.84 3.43 -17.23
CA LYS A 22 23.08 4.40 -18.04
C LYS A 22 23.92 4.85 -19.23
N VAL A 23 23.34 4.74 -20.42
CA VAL A 23 24.01 5.04 -21.69
C VAL A 23 23.24 6.09 -22.48
N GLN A 24 23.97 6.92 -23.22
CA GLN A 24 23.41 7.88 -24.17
C GLN A 24 23.54 7.34 -25.59
N ASN A 25 22.72 7.86 -26.50
CA ASN A 25 22.84 7.51 -27.91
C ASN A 25 24.24 7.80 -28.44
N GLY A 26 24.88 6.78 -29.01
CA GLY A 26 26.27 6.81 -29.48
C GLY A 26 27.29 6.17 -28.53
N ASP A 27 26.92 5.87 -27.28
CA ASP A 27 27.82 5.19 -26.34
C ASP A 27 28.09 3.76 -26.78
N MET A 28 29.36 3.34 -26.68
CA MET A 28 29.78 1.97 -26.97
C MET A 28 29.90 1.17 -25.68
N VAL A 29 29.17 0.06 -25.59
CA VAL A 29 29.16 -0.82 -24.43
C VAL A 29 29.56 -2.24 -24.77
N SER A 30 30.19 -2.95 -23.83
CA SER A 30 30.39 -4.39 -23.89
C SER A 30 29.38 -5.12 -23.02
N PHE A 31 28.64 -6.06 -23.58
CA PHE A 31 27.69 -6.92 -22.87
C PHE A 31 27.85 -8.36 -23.34
N ASN A 32 28.03 -9.32 -22.41
CA ASN A 32 28.27 -10.73 -22.72
C ASN A 32 29.42 -11.01 -23.72
N GLY A 33 30.45 -10.14 -23.76
CA GLY A 33 31.62 -10.29 -24.63
C GLY A 33 31.44 -9.75 -26.06
N GLU A 34 30.29 -9.15 -26.37
CA GLU A 34 30.03 -8.43 -27.62
C GLU A 34 29.91 -6.92 -27.37
N CYS A 35 30.23 -6.10 -28.38
CA CYS A 35 30.12 -4.65 -28.28
C CYS A 35 28.89 -4.12 -29.02
N PHE A 36 28.24 -3.11 -28.45
CA PHE A 36 27.05 -2.48 -29.00
C PHE A 36 27.16 -0.96 -28.91
N ILE A 37 26.53 -0.25 -29.82
CA ILE A 37 26.37 1.21 -29.81
C ILE A 37 24.92 1.50 -29.46
N ALA A 38 24.71 2.29 -28.42
CA ALA A 38 23.39 2.73 -27.99
C ALA A 38 22.71 3.63 -29.04
N LYS A 39 21.42 3.39 -29.29
CA LYS A 39 20.52 4.24 -30.09
C LYS A 39 19.15 4.31 -29.42
N ASN A 40 18.35 5.32 -29.75
CA ASN A 40 16.98 5.49 -29.23
C ASN A 40 16.83 5.52 -27.69
N SER A 41 17.86 5.94 -26.99
CA SER A 41 17.95 6.20 -25.55
C SER A 41 17.63 4.95 -24.71
N PRO A 42 18.50 3.91 -24.74
CA PRO A 42 18.28 2.67 -24.02
C PRO A 42 18.12 2.94 -22.52
N GLY A 43 17.13 2.29 -21.90
CA GLY A 43 17.06 2.22 -20.45
C GLY A 43 18.20 1.38 -19.87
N ILE A 44 18.50 1.55 -18.59
CA ILE A 44 19.51 0.77 -17.85
C ILE A 44 19.25 -0.75 -17.85
N TRP A 45 18.02 -1.17 -18.14
CA TRP A 45 17.57 -2.57 -18.21
C TRP A 45 17.35 -3.06 -19.65
N GLU A 46 17.53 -2.20 -20.65
CA GLU A 46 17.46 -2.58 -22.06
C GLU A 46 18.78 -3.26 -22.44
N ALA A 47 18.90 -4.55 -22.13
CA ALA A 47 20.10 -5.31 -22.41
C ALA A 47 20.52 -5.17 -23.89
N PRO A 48 21.81 -4.90 -24.17
CA PRO A 48 22.31 -4.90 -25.53
C PRO A 48 22.04 -6.23 -26.25
N SER A 49 21.35 -6.16 -27.39
CA SER A 49 21.03 -7.34 -28.20
C SER A 49 20.97 -7.01 -29.69
N VAL A 50 21.22 -8.03 -30.53
CA VAL A 50 21.38 -7.90 -31.99
C VAL A 50 20.10 -7.54 -32.75
N ASP A 51 18.94 -7.63 -32.10
CA ASP A 51 17.62 -7.33 -32.67
C ASP A 51 16.85 -6.23 -31.89
N SER A 52 17.54 -5.52 -30.99
CA SER A 52 16.91 -4.46 -30.19
C SER A 52 16.76 -3.16 -30.98
N TRP A 53 15.63 -2.49 -30.74
CA TRP A 53 15.42 -1.10 -31.16
C TRP A 53 16.47 -0.15 -30.58
N PHE A 54 17.11 -0.51 -29.48
CA PHE A 54 18.01 0.34 -28.71
C PHE A 54 19.50 0.16 -29.02
N TRP A 55 19.89 -0.83 -29.84
CA TRP A 55 21.31 -1.18 -29.99
C TRP A 55 21.72 -1.48 -31.44
N ASP A 56 22.92 -1.06 -31.82
CA ASP A 56 23.63 -1.45 -33.06
C ASP A 56 24.89 -2.25 -32.70
N THR A 57 25.23 -3.32 -33.42
CA THR A 57 26.42 -4.15 -33.14
C THR A 57 27.75 -3.47 -33.52
N ALA A 58 28.81 -3.66 -32.74
CA ALA A 58 30.17 -3.13 -32.94
C ALA A 58 31.29 -4.13 -32.54
N GLU A 59 32.56 -3.85 -32.91
CA GLU A 59 33.73 -4.69 -32.58
C GLU A 59 34.55 -4.11 -31.40
N CYS A 60 34.84 -4.91 -30.36
CA CYS A 60 35.58 -4.50 -29.16
C CYS A 60 37.12 -4.45 -29.35
N ALA A 61 37.82 -3.54 -28.66
CA ALA A 61 39.29 -3.54 -28.51
C ALA A 61 39.72 -4.07 -27.13
N GLY A 62 40.77 -4.91 -27.08
CA GLY A 62 41.02 -5.90 -26.01
C GLY A 62 41.55 -5.44 -24.64
N GLU A 63 41.24 -6.26 -23.63
CA GLU A 63 41.55 -6.12 -22.19
C GLU A 63 42.75 -7.00 -21.73
N PRO A 64 43.40 -6.65 -20.59
CA PRO A 64 44.10 -7.60 -19.72
C PRO A 64 43.44 -7.81 -18.34
N GLU A 65 43.64 -9.02 -17.81
CA GLU A 65 43.01 -9.71 -16.65
C GLU A 65 43.24 -9.15 -15.21
N PRO A 66 42.39 -9.56 -14.23
CA PRO A 66 42.29 -9.02 -12.85
C PRO A 66 43.17 -9.75 -11.79
N ASN A 67 43.35 -9.14 -10.61
CA ASN A 67 44.02 -9.70 -9.42
C ASN A 67 43.29 -9.23 -8.13
N PRO A 68 43.39 -9.90 -6.94
CA PRO A 68 42.24 -10.29 -6.14
C PRO A 68 42.14 -9.51 -4.81
N GLU A 69 41.01 -9.71 -4.13
CA GLU A 69 40.59 -9.08 -2.86
C GLU A 69 41.50 -9.38 -1.64
N PRO A 70 41.56 -8.47 -0.64
CA PRO A 70 41.98 -8.76 0.72
C PRO A 70 40.81 -8.83 1.73
N ASN A 71 40.84 -9.88 2.58
CA ASN A 71 39.94 -10.14 3.74
C ASN A 71 40.54 -9.52 5.04
N PRO A 72 39.83 -9.39 6.20
CA PRO A 72 39.90 -8.23 7.09
C PRO A 72 40.66 -8.56 8.40
N GLU A 73 40.86 -7.57 9.27
CA GLU A 73 41.33 -7.77 10.66
C GLU A 73 40.45 -7.04 11.68
N PRO A 74 40.41 -7.51 12.95
CA PRO A 74 39.19 -7.55 13.78
C PRO A 74 39.24 -6.64 15.03
N GLU A 75 38.07 -6.57 15.68
CA GLU A 75 37.72 -5.79 16.86
C GLU A 75 38.39 -6.22 18.20
N LEU A 76 38.31 -5.30 19.17
CA LEU A 76 38.84 -5.38 20.52
C LEU A 76 37.86 -6.02 21.52
N GLY A 77 38.34 -7.03 22.27
CA GLY A 77 38.15 -7.13 23.72
C GLY A 77 37.00 -8.00 24.27
N ALA A 78 37.06 -9.32 24.09
CA ALA A 78 36.18 -10.30 24.75
C ALA A 78 36.97 -11.44 25.42
N ILE A 79 36.41 -12.07 26.47
CA ILE A 79 36.98 -13.25 27.15
C ILE A 79 37.14 -14.40 26.15
N ILE A 80 38.34 -14.99 26.03
CA ILE A 80 38.68 -15.94 24.97
C ILE A 80 38.46 -17.39 25.43
N PRO A 81 37.62 -18.22 24.79
CA PRO A 81 37.54 -19.64 25.12
C PRO A 81 38.83 -20.38 24.75
N PHE A 82 39.46 -21.06 25.72
CA PHE A 82 40.71 -21.78 25.50
C PHE A 82 40.46 -23.19 24.94
N ILE A 83 41.07 -23.50 23.80
CA ILE A 83 41.04 -24.81 23.14
C ILE A 83 42.49 -25.32 23.05
N PRO A 84 42.84 -26.43 23.76
CA PRO A 84 44.18 -26.98 23.75
C PRO A 84 44.68 -27.26 22.32
N GLY A 85 45.85 -26.72 22.00
CA GLY A 85 46.51 -26.86 20.69
C GLY A 85 46.10 -25.87 19.62
N THR A 86 45.16 -24.98 19.92
CA THR A 86 44.57 -24.04 18.95
C THR A 86 44.62 -22.60 19.44
N THR A 87 44.29 -22.35 20.71
CA THR A 87 44.25 -20.98 21.25
C THR A 87 45.65 -20.50 21.62
N GLN A 88 46.13 -19.45 20.95
CA GLN A 88 47.34 -18.72 21.32
C GLN A 88 46.96 -17.45 22.08
N VAL A 89 47.59 -17.22 23.24
CA VAL A 89 47.26 -16.09 24.11
C VAL A 89 48.53 -15.33 24.51
N ASN A 90 48.41 -14.02 24.65
CA ASN A 90 49.47 -13.15 25.12
C ASN A 90 49.33 -12.92 26.62
N ASN A 91 50.43 -12.53 27.29
CA ASN A 91 50.36 -12.14 28.70
C ASN A 91 49.34 -11.01 28.92
N GLY A 92 48.42 -11.24 29.86
CA GLY A 92 47.34 -10.32 30.17
C GLY A 92 45.99 -10.70 29.56
N ASP A 93 45.95 -11.61 28.59
CA ASP A 93 44.69 -12.11 28.02
C ASP A 93 43.95 -12.99 29.03
N VAL A 94 42.63 -12.81 29.14
CA VAL A 94 41.75 -13.62 29.99
C VAL A 94 41.06 -14.67 29.15
N VAL A 95 41.25 -15.95 29.51
CA VAL A 95 40.65 -17.07 28.81
C VAL A 95 39.73 -17.89 29.71
N SER A 96 38.63 -18.41 29.16
CA SER A 96 37.76 -19.36 29.85
C SER A 96 38.16 -20.79 29.49
N TYR A 97 38.47 -21.63 30.48
CA TYR A 97 38.79 -23.05 30.31
C TYR A 97 38.17 -23.85 31.47
N ASP A 98 37.44 -24.93 31.14
CA ASP A 98 36.80 -25.82 32.13
C ASP A 98 35.93 -25.11 33.19
N GLY A 99 35.19 -24.07 32.78
CA GLY A 99 34.27 -23.32 33.64
C GLY A 99 34.94 -22.29 34.57
N GLN A 100 36.24 -22.03 34.41
CA GLN A 100 37.00 -21.03 35.16
C GLN A 100 37.72 -20.06 34.22
N CYS A 101 38.02 -18.84 34.68
CA CYS A 101 38.79 -17.85 33.92
C CYS A 101 40.23 -17.78 34.42
N PHE A 102 41.16 -17.66 33.48
CA PHE A 102 42.58 -17.57 33.76
C PHE A 102 43.19 -16.42 32.99
N ILE A 103 43.99 -15.59 33.65
CA ILE A 103 44.81 -14.58 32.99
C ILE A 103 46.18 -15.17 32.65
N ALA A 104 46.59 -15.05 31.39
CA ALA A 104 47.86 -15.54 30.89
C ALA A 104 49.05 -14.76 31.47
N LYS A 105 50.07 -15.49 31.90
CA LYS A 105 51.35 -14.98 32.39
C LYS A 105 52.51 -15.76 31.78
N ASN A 106 53.66 -15.12 31.65
CA ASN A 106 54.89 -15.74 31.14
C ASN A 106 54.81 -16.41 29.74
N ASN A 107 53.90 -15.96 28.88
CA ASN A 107 53.66 -16.34 27.48
C ASN A 107 53.43 -17.84 27.30
N PRO A 108 52.23 -18.34 27.68
CA PRO A 108 51.90 -19.76 27.53
C PRO A 108 51.92 -20.19 26.06
N GLY A 109 52.43 -21.41 25.80
CA GLY A 109 52.32 -22.03 24.48
C GLY A 109 50.92 -22.57 24.21
N ILE A 110 50.59 -22.81 22.94
CA ILE A 110 49.25 -23.26 22.50
C ILE A 110 48.74 -24.57 23.14
N TRP A 111 49.64 -25.40 23.70
CA TRP A 111 49.31 -26.66 24.39
C TRP A 111 49.37 -26.56 25.92
N GLU A 112 49.76 -25.41 26.46
CA GLU A 112 49.89 -25.18 27.90
C GLU A 112 48.51 -24.85 28.48
N ALA A 113 47.72 -25.87 28.83
CA ALA A 113 46.35 -25.68 29.30
C ALA A 113 46.28 -24.86 30.62
N PRO A 114 45.33 -23.91 30.76
CA PRO A 114 45.14 -23.15 32.00
C PRO A 114 44.91 -24.05 33.21
N SER A 115 45.70 -23.84 34.26
CA SER A 115 45.54 -24.53 35.55
C SER A 115 46.08 -23.69 36.70
N THR A 116 45.56 -23.89 37.91
CA THR A 116 46.00 -23.17 39.12
C THR A 116 47.40 -23.54 39.59
N ASP A 117 47.92 -24.68 39.12
CA ASP A 117 49.23 -25.21 39.49
C ASP A 117 50.32 -24.86 38.45
N SER A 118 49.97 -24.14 37.38
CA SER A 118 50.90 -23.71 36.33
C SER A 118 51.41 -22.29 36.55
N TRP A 119 52.71 -22.08 36.35
CA TRP A 119 53.33 -20.74 36.46
C TRP A 119 52.92 -19.80 35.31
N PHE A 120 52.30 -20.34 34.25
CA PHE A 120 51.85 -19.58 33.08
C PHE A 120 50.45 -18.97 33.25
N TRP A 121 49.73 -19.30 34.34
CA TRP A 121 48.33 -18.93 34.48
C TRP A 121 48.04 -18.41 35.88
N SER A 122 47.04 -17.54 36.00
CA SER A 122 46.51 -17.13 37.30
C SER A 122 44.99 -17.12 37.22
N LEU A 123 44.35 -17.77 38.19
CA LEU A 123 42.89 -17.79 38.28
C LEU A 123 42.35 -16.38 38.48
N THR A 124 41.32 -16.02 37.72
CA THR A 124 40.60 -14.73 37.82
C THR A 124 39.10 -14.99 37.70
N GLU A 125 38.27 -14.04 38.12
CA GLU A 125 36.81 -14.21 38.07
C GLU A 125 36.30 -13.95 36.65
N CYS A 126 35.38 -14.81 36.18
CA CYS A 126 34.67 -14.62 34.92
C CYS A 126 33.43 -13.74 35.16
N THR A 127 33.58 -12.43 35.35
CA THR A 127 32.41 -11.56 35.56
C THR A 127 32.62 -10.15 35.00
N ASP A 128 31.76 -9.78 34.05
CA ASP A 128 31.14 -8.46 34.08
C ASP A 128 30.17 -8.44 35.27
N GLU A 129 30.29 -7.40 36.09
CA GLU A 129 29.53 -7.07 37.32
C GLU A 129 29.94 -7.76 38.65
N PRO A 130 29.87 -7.02 39.79
CA PRO A 130 30.54 -7.36 41.04
C PRO A 130 29.69 -8.16 42.06
N SER A 131 30.44 -8.86 42.93
CA SER A 131 30.10 -9.72 44.07
C SER A 131 29.11 -9.17 45.14
N PRO A 132 28.42 -10.06 45.89
CA PRO A 132 27.36 -9.71 46.85
C PRO A 132 27.84 -9.03 48.14
N GLU A 133 27.16 -7.94 48.49
CA GLU A 133 27.11 -7.34 49.83
C GLU A 133 26.11 -8.10 50.72
N PRO A 134 26.20 -7.99 52.06
CA PRO A 134 25.32 -8.70 53.00
C PRO A 134 23.84 -8.36 52.74
N GLU A 135 22.92 -9.33 52.89
CA GLU A 135 21.48 -9.17 52.60
C GLU A 135 20.99 -7.79 53.04
N GLU A 136 20.76 -6.93 52.05
CA GLU A 136 20.28 -5.58 52.27
C GLU A 136 18.92 -5.68 52.94
N THR A 137 18.65 -4.72 53.83
CA THR A 137 17.33 -4.66 54.45
C THR A 137 16.33 -4.29 53.35
N GLU A 138 15.36 -5.14 53.05
CA GLU A 138 14.31 -4.85 52.10
C GLU A 138 13.12 -4.20 52.82
N LEU A 139 12.64 -3.07 52.30
CA LEU A 139 11.43 -2.39 52.77
C LEU A 139 10.41 -2.34 51.63
N SER A 140 9.19 -2.86 51.87
CA SER A 140 8.05 -2.71 50.95
C SER A 140 6.79 -2.22 51.66
N ILE A 141 6.19 -1.13 51.19
CA ILE A 141 4.88 -0.66 51.63
C ILE A 141 3.80 -1.53 50.96
N LEU A 142 3.05 -2.28 51.77
CA LEU A 142 1.98 -3.18 51.32
C LEU A 142 0.62 -2.45 51.22
N ALA A 143 0.39 -1.48 52.12
CA ALA A 143 -0.80 -0.65 52.10
C ALA A 143 -0.53 0.68 52.83
N PRO A 144 -1.14 1.80 52.42
CA PRO A 144 -1.89 1.97 51.18
C PRO A 144 -0.98 1.92 49.93
N THR A 145 -1.57 1.72 48.75
CA THR A 145 -0.84 1.68 47.46
C THR A 145 -0.75 3.06 46.80
N ALA A 146 0.19 3.25 45.87
CA ALA A 146 0.41 4.55 45.22
C ALA A 146 -0.82 5.01 44.45
N GLY A 147 -1.25 6.25 44.69
CA GLY A 147 -2.45 6.85 44.11
C GLY A 147 -3.76 6.42 44.77
N GLN A 148 -3.74 5.58 45.80
CA GLN A 148 -4.94 5.16 46.51
C GLN A 148 -5.67 6.37 47.12
N VAL A 149 -6.98 6.42 46.93
CA VAL A 149 -7.87 7.43 47.50
C VAL A 149 -8.30 6.98 48.91
N LEU A 150 -8.15 7.86 49.90
CA LEU A 150 -8.49 7.65 51.31
C LEU A 150 -9.50 8.71 51.75
N LYS A 151 -10.30 8.42 52.77
CA LYS A 151 -11.28 9.39 53.31
C LYS A 151 -10.74 10.04 54.59
N ALA A 152 -10.95 11.35 54.72
CA ALA A 152 -10.66 12.09 55.94
C ALA A 152 -11.48 11.50 57.10
N ASN A 153 -10.92 11.53 58.31
CA ASN A 153 -11.47 10.99 59.55
C ASN A 153 -11.68 9.47 59.62
N GLU A 154 -11.43 8.72 58.54
CA GLU A 154 -11.39 7.25 58.57
C GLU A 154 -9.99 6.73 58.93
N ALA A 155 -9.92 5.71 59.80
CA ALA A 155 -8.64 5.11 60.18
C ALA A 155 -8.13 4.17 59.08
N VAL A 156 -6.93 4.46 58.56
CA VAL A 156 -6.23 3.66 57.55
C VAL A 156 -5.04 2.95 58.20
N ILE A 157 -4.79 1.70 57.83
CA ILE A 157 -3.62 0.95 58.30
C ILE A 157 -2.51 1.07 57.27
N ILE A 158 -1.41 1.73 57.64
CA ILE A 158 -0.16 1.70 56.90
C ILE A 158 0.55 0.40 57.26
N GLN A 159 0.78 -0.48 56.30
CA GLN A 159 1.43 -1.77 56.49
C GLN A 159 2.67 -1.86 55.61
N ALA A 160 3.78 -2.29 56.20
CA ALA A 160 5.05 -2.51 55.51
C ALA A 160 5.64 -3.85 55.87
N ARG A 161 6.29 -4.48 54.89
CA ARG A 161 7.17 -5.62 55.11
C ARG A 161 8.60 -5.12 55.18
N ILE A 162 9.31 -5.50 56.25
CA ILE A 162 10.72 -5.19 56.46
C ILE A 162 11.43 -6.51 56.68
N ASP A 163 12.36 -6.85 55.80
CA ASP A 163 13.16 -8.08 55.85
C ASP A 163 14.64 -7.70 55.90
N GLY A 164 15.48 -8.45 56.61
CA GLY A 164 16.92 -8.19 56.71
C GLY A 164 17.45 -7.91 58.13
N GLU A 165 18.65 -8.42 58.40
CA GLU A 165 19.20 -8.53 59.76
C GLU A 165 19.77 -7.21 60.34
N LEU A 166 20.01 -6.20 59.50
CA LEU A 166 20.60 -4.93 59.94
C LEU A 166 19.57 -3.95 60.52
N ALA A 167 18.28 -4.20 60.27
CA ALA A 167 17.18 -3.36 60.69
C ALA A 167 16.95 -3.42 62.21
N SER A 168 17.09 -2.29 62.89
CA SER A 168 16.88 -2.19 64.34
C SER A 168 15.63 -1.38 64.70
N LYS A 169 15.19 -0.48 63.83
CA LYS A 169 14.15 0.50 64.14
C LYS A 169 13.44 0.98 62.88
N VAL A 170 12.11 1.08 62.92
CA VAL A 170 11.28 1.63 61.83
C VAL A 170 10.52 2.88 62.31
N GLU A 171 10.43 3.88 61.46
CA GLU A 171 9.64 5.08 61.68
C GLU A 171 8.61 5.27 60.57
N PHE A 172 7.35 5.56 60.95
CA PHE A 172 6.27 5.87 60.01
C PHE A 172 5.98 7.37 60.05
N TRP A 173 5.93 8.00 58.88
CA TRP A 173 5.76 9.44 58.70
C TRP A 173 4.68 9.74 57.67
N VAL A 174 3.98 10.86 57.85
CA VAL A 174 3.02 11.40 56.87
C VAL A 174 3.23 12.90 56.75
N ASN A 175 3.39 13.42 55.53
CA ASN A 175 3.54 14.86 55.27
C ASN A 175 4.59 15.54 56.18
N ASN A 176 5.72 14.85 56.37
CA ASN A 176 6.83 15.26 57.26
C ASN A 176 6.51 15.28 58.76
N ILE A 177 5.40 14.68 59.21
CA ILE A 177 5.07 14.46 60.62
C ILE A 177 5.30 12.98 60.97
N LYS A 178 6.12 12.73 62.00
CA LYS A 178 6.36 11.37 62.52
C LYS A 178 5.14 10.88 63.27
N LEU A 179 4.53 9.79 62.82
CA LEU A 179 3.42 9.14 63.51
C LEU A 179 3.92 8.29 64.68
N VAL A 180 4.93 7.45 64.43
CA VAL A 180 5.46 6.52 65.44
C VAL A 180 6.88 6.08 65.09
N GLU A 181 7.58 5.60 66.11
CA GLU A 181 8.81 4.81 66.00
C GLU A 181 8.59 3.46 66.68
N LYS A 182 9.04 2.37 66.06
CA LYS A 182 8.96 1.01 66.62
C LYS A 182 10.33 0.34 66.52
N ALA A 183 10.72 -0.36 67.58
CA ALA A 183 11.85 -1.28 67.51
C ALA A 183 11.50 -2.45 66.58
N ILE A 184 12.46 -2.89 65.78
CA ILE A 184 12.31 -4.05 64.89
C ILE A 184 12.66 -5.31 65.68
N ASP A 185 11.78 -6.30 65.59
CA ASP A 185 12.00 -7.67 66.06
C ASP A 185 12.35 -8.51 64.83
N GLN A 186 13.54 -9.11 64.80
CA GLN A 186 14.01 -9.91 63.67
C GLN A 186 13.15 -11.16 63.39
N SER A 187 12.25 -11.55 64.31
CA SER A 187 11.27 -12.62 64.09
C SER A 187 9.96 -12.17 63.44
N ASN A 188 9.76 -10.86 63.27
CA ASN A 188 8.59 -10.28 62.63
C ASN A 188 8.99 -9.41 61.43
N VAL A 189 8.50 -9.79 60.26
CA VAL A 189 8.74 -9.04 59.01
C VAL A 189 7.60 -8.08 58.67
N LEU A 190 6.47 -8.08 59.40
CA LEU A 190 5.32 -7.21 59.10
C LEU A 190 5.10 -6.17 60.21
N TYR A 191 5.14 -4.91 59.80
CA TYR A 191 4.94 -3.77 60.66
C TYR A 191 3.74 -2.97 60.18
N SER A 192 2.85 -2.60 61.10
CA SER A 192 1.67 -1.81 60.77
C SER A 192 1.53 -0.61 61.70
N GLN A 193 0.94 0.47 61.19
CA GLN A 193 0.62 1.67 61.95
C GLN A 193 -0.71 2.26 61.45
N ALA A 194 -1.63 2.52 62.37
CA ALA A 194 -2.86 3.23 62.04
C ALA A 194 -2.58 4.73 61.86
N TRP A 195 -3.18 5.32 60.84
CA TRP A 195 -3.18 6.75 60.56
C TRP A 195 -4.60 7.17 60.18
N THR A 196 -5.09 8.22 60.83
CA THR A 196 -6.37 8.85 60.47
C THR A 196 -6.06 10.22 59.87
N PRO A 197 -6.17 10.40 58.54
CA PRO A 197 -6.00 11.71 57.92
C PRO A 197 -7.12 12.65 58.38
N THR A 198 -6.79 13.87 58.78
CA THR A 198 -7.79 14.87 59.22
C THR A 198 -7.98 16.00 58.21
N GLU A 199 -7.16 16.06 57.16
CA GLU A 199 -7.18 17.10 56.14
C GLU A 199 -7.20 16.46 54.74
N ALA A 200 -8.03 17.00 53.85
CA ALA A 200 -8.12 16.56 52.46
C ALA A 200 -6.96 17.11 51.61
N GLY A 201 -6.55 16.35 50.61
CA GLY A 201 -5.43 16.64 49.70
C GLY A 201 -4.44 15.48 49.58
N SER A 202 -3.41 15.66 48.76
CA SER A 202 -2.36 14.66 48.61
C SER A 202 -1.54 14.51 49.90
N ALA A 203 -1.35 13.28 50.33
CA ALA A 203 -0.51 12.94 51.48
C ALA A 203 0.61 11.96 51.06
N ALA A 204 1.84 12.26 51.46
CA ALA A 204 2.99 11.40 51.26
C ALA A 204 3.30 10.63 52.55
N ILE A 205 3.11 9.32 52.51
CA ILE A 205 3.49 8.39 53.58
C ILE A 205 4.93 7.95 53.33
N ASN A 206 5.81 8.19 54.31
CA ASN A 206 7.21 7.79 54.25
C ASN A 206 7.50 6.79 55.37
N ILE A 207 8.20 5.71 55.06
CA ILE A 207 8.70 4.75 56.04
C ILE A 207 10.23 4.78 55.97
N PHE A 208 10.86 4.95 57.13
CA PHE A 208 12.32 4.97 57.26
C PHE A 208 12.75 3.83 58.18
N VAL A 209 13.76 3.05 57.76
CA VAL A 209 14.34 1.97 58.56
C VAL A 209 15.77 2.35 58.92
N PHE A 210 16.16 2.07 60.16
CA PHE A 210 17.44 2.44 60.74
C PHE A 210 18.14 1.22 61.35
N ASP A 211 19.46 1.24 61.33
CA ASP A 211 20.31 0.27 62.02
C ASP A 211 20.44 0.56 63.53
N LYS A 212 21.19 -0.30 64.23
CA LYS A 212 21.50 -0.15 65.66
C LYS A 212 22.29 1.12 66.03
N ASN A 213 22.92 1.77 65.05
CA ASN A 213 23.68 3.01 65.25
C ASN A 213 22.82 4.26 64.96
N ASN A 214 21.50 4.10 64.77
CA ASN A 214 20.58 5.15 64.31
C ASN A 214 20.94 5.73 62.92
N GLN A 215 21.68 4.99 62.10
CA GLN A 215 21.88 5.34 60.69
C GLN A 215 20.67 4.85 59.90
N LYS A 216 20.10 5.72 59.07
CA LYS A 216 19.02 5.33 58.16
C LYS A 216 19.60 4.39 57.09
N ILE A 217 19.09 3.18 57.02
CA ILE A 217 19.55 2.15 56.08
C ILE A 217 18.56 1.93 54.94
N GLU A 218 17.27 2.22 55.14
CA GLU A 218 16.28 2.12 54.06
C GLU A 218 15.16 3.15 54.13
N GLN A 219 14.54 3.43 52.99
CA GLN A 219 13.35 4.29 52.92
C GLN A 219 12.43 4.00 51.74
N GLN A 220 11.12 4.14 51.94
CA GLN A 220 10.15 4.11 50.85
C GLN A 220 9.05 5.15 51.08
N SER A 221 8.50 5.67 49.99
CA SER A 221 7.41 6.64 50.00
C SER A 221 6.26 6.17 49.14
N VAL A 222 5.03 6.43 49.59
CA VAL A 222 3.82 6.26 48.79
C VAL A 222 2.97 7.53 48.89
N ALA A 223 2.55 8.05 47.75
CA ALA A 223 1.61 9.16 47.68
C ALA A 223 0.18 8.63 47.59
N VAL A 224 -0.70 9.17 48.42
CA VAL A 224 -2.14 8.88 48.45
C VAL A 224 -2.93 10.18 48.38
N ASN A 225 -4.20 10.12 47.96
CA ASN A 225 -5.08 11.29 47.92
C ASN A 225 -6.15 11.17 49.00
N VAL A 226 -6.24 12.13 49.93
CA VAL A 226 -7.27 12.14 50.98
C VAL A 226 -8.44 13.03 50.54
N GLU A 227 -9.64 12.50 50.53
CA GLU A 227 -10.87 13.24 50.25
C GLU A 227 -11.58 13.64 51.55
N ALA A 228 -12.22 14.82 51.59
CA ALA A 228 -12.95 15.29 52.77
C ALA A 228 -14.19 14.40 53.04
N GLU A 229 -14.64 14.32 54.30
CA GLU A 229 -15.89 13.63 54.64
C GLU A 229 -17.08 14.27 53.91
N GLY A 230 -17.55 13.60 52.87
CA GLY A 230 -18.81 13.88 52.18
C GLY A 230 -19.93 13.06 52.79
N ASN A 231 -20.96 13.78 53.25
CA ASN A 231 -22.28 13.31 53.66
C ASN A 231 -22.95 12.55 52.49
N ASP A 232 -23.84 11.59 52.80
CA ASP A 232 -24.51 10.67 51.86
C ASP A 232 -24.85 11.26 50.47
N ASP A 233 -24.51 10.45 49.44
CA ASP A 233 -24.37 10.74 48.01
C ASP A 233 -25.43 11.68 47.39
N PHE A 234 -24.94 12.82 46.90
CA PHE A 234 -25.46 13.49 45.71
C PHE A 234 -24.37 13.39 44.66
N THR A 235 -24.64 12.74 43.54
CA THR A 235 -23.66 12.53 42.49
C THR A 235 -23.84 13.61 41.42
N ALA A 236 -22.78 14.33 41.07
CA ALA A 236 -22.88 15.33 40.01
C ALA A 236 -23.25 14.66 38.66
N PRO A 237 -23.99 15.36 37.78
CA PRO A 237 -24.42 14.80 36.50
C PRO A 237 -23.22 14.51 35.60
N VAL A 238 -23.39 13.68 34.58
CA VAL A 238 -22.42 13.47 33.48
C VAL A 238 -22.90 14.17 32.21
N VAL A 239 -21.96 14.72 31.44
CA VAL A 239 -22.24 15.44 30.19
C VAL A 239 -21.21 15.12 29.12
N ALA A 240 -21.66 14.89 27.88
CA ALA A 240 -20.84 14.60 26.73
C ALA A 240 -21.41 15.27 25.47
N PHE A 241 -20.54 15.74 24.58
CA PHE A 241 -20.95 16.14 23.23
C PHE A 241 -21.24 14.89 22.39
N VAL A 242 -22.38 14.90 21.70
CA VAL A 242 -22.71 13.96 20.62
C VAL A 242 -22.30 14.57 19.29
N THR A 243 -22.60 15.86 19.08
CA THR A 243 -22.11 16.68 17.95
C THR A 243 -21.87 18.12 18.41
N PRO A 244 -20.90 18.85 17.83
CA PRO A 244 -19.85 18.40 16.90
C PRO A 244 -18.78 17.54 17.59
N THR A 245 -17.86 16.94 16.84
CA THR A 245 -16.72 16.18 17.40
C THR A 245 -15.52 17.10 17.66
N ASN A 246 -14.65 16.72 18.59
CA ASN A 246 -13.44 17.48 18.89
C ASN A 246 -12.50 17.55 17.68
N GLY A 247 -12.09 18.76 17.31
CA GLY A 247 -11.28 19.04 16.13
C GLY A 247 -12.09 19.29 14.85
N SER A 248 -13.43 19.37 14.91
CA SER A 248 -14.25 19.65 13.72
C SER A 248 -13.85 20.98 13.08
N ILE A 249 -13.64 20.98 11.76
CA ILE A 249 -13.45 22.17 10.95
C ILE A 249 -14.79 22.49 10.29
N ILE A 250 -15.29 23.71 10.46
CA ILE A 250 -16.63 24.13 10.02
C ILE A 250 -16.53 25.49 9.35
N LYS A 251 -17.26 25.71 8.24
CA LYS A 251 -17.23 27.00 7.55
C LYS A 251 -18.04 28.05 8.30
N GLU A 252 -17.63 29.31 8.24
CA GLU A 252 -18.33 30.42 8.91
C GLU A 252 -19.80 30.57 8.47
N THR A 253 -20.14 30.12 7.26
CA THR A 253 -21.51 30.12 6.72
C THR A 253 -22.36 28.93 7.18
N ASP A 254 -21.74 27.88 7.74
CA ASP A 254 -22.45 26.68 8.16
C ASP A 254 -23.14 26.88 9.51
N THR A 255 -24.29 26.23 9.65
CA THR A 255 -25.00 26.13 10.93
C THR A 255 -24.57 24.87 11.66
N ILE A 256 -24.03 25.02 12.87
CA ILE A 256 -23.52 23.91 13.68
C ILE A 256 -24.65 23.29 14.47
N SER A 257 -25.00 22.03 14.17
CA SER A 257 -25.93 21.24 14.98
C SER A 257 -25.20 20.73 16.23
N ILE A 258 -25.48 21.33 17.37
CA ILE A 258 -24.96 20.93 18.68
C ILE A 258 -25.93 19.96 19.32
N SER A 259 -25.44 18.79 19.71
CA SER A 259 -26.21 17.77 20.43
C SER A 259 -25.42 17.31 21.65
N ILE A 260 -26.06 17.31 22.82
CA ILE A 260 -25.46 16.96 24.11
C ILE A 260 -26.19 15.77 24.69
N ASN A 261 -25.43 14.80 25.19
CA ASN A 261 -25.95 13.77 26.06
C ASN A 261 -25.60 14.15 27.50
N ALA A 262 -26.61 14.36 28.34
CA ALA A 262 -26.43 14.64 29.75
C ALA A 262 -27.38 13.76 30.56
N SER A 263 -26.86 13.16 31.63
CA SER A 263 -27.65 12.30 32.51
C SER A 263 -27.16 12.43 33.94
N ASP A 264 -28.08 12.25 34.88
CA ASP A 264 -27.77 12.23 36.30
C ASP A 264 -28.18 10.87 36.89
N VAL A 265 -27.34 10.29 37.74
CA VAL A 265 -27.59 8.95 38.30
C VAL A 265 -28.70 8.97 39.37
N ASP A 266 -28.86 10.09 40.05
CA ASP A 266 -29.91 10.34 41.05
C ASP A 266 -31.20 10.91 40.39
N ASN A 267 -31.12 11.15 39.08
CA ASN A 267 -32.21 11.52 38.15
C ASN A 267 -32.88 12.85 38.48
N ASP A 268 -32.09 13.83 38.95
CA ASP A 268 -32.53 15.19 39.28
C ASP A 268 -31.76 16.30 38.53
N LEU A 269 -31.24 15.98 37.34
CA LEU A 269 -30.67 16.95 36.39
C LEU A 269 -31.63 18.14 36.17
N THR A 270 -31.16 19.37 36.41
CA THR A 270 -31.98 20.58 36.27
C THR A 270 -31.66 21.41 35.04
N LYS A 271 -30.39 21.51 34.65
CA LYS A 271 -29.96 22.46 33.61
C LYS A 271 -28.80 21.94 32.78
N VAL A 272 -28.83 22.22 31.47
CA VAL A 272 -27.68 22.04 30.57
C VAL A 272 -27.39 23.38 29.87
N VAL A 273 -26.14 23.82 29.86
CA VAL A 273 -25.68 25.07 29.24
C VAL A 273 -24.53 24.77 28.30
N VAL A 274 -24.55 25.33 27.09
CA VAL A 274 -23.43 25.26 26.15
C VAL A 274 -22.89 26.66 25.91
N ASN A 275 -21.57 26.81 25.95
CA ASN A 275 -20.84 28.05 25.70
C ASN A 275 -19.84 27.88 24.54
N ALA A 276 -19.62 28.93 23.76
CA ALA A 276 -18.52 29.05 22.79
C ALA A 276 -17.58 30.17 23.25
N ASN A 277 -16.29 29.88 23.47
CA ASN A 277 -15.29 30.87 23.93
C ASN A 277 -15.77 31.73 25.14
N ASN A 278 -16.44 31.09 26.10
CA ASN A 278 -17.07 31.68 27.30
C ASN A 278 -18.36 32.50 27.07
N GLN A 279 -18.93 32.53 25.86
CA GLN A 279 -20.25 33.10 25.59
C GLN A 279 -21.31 32.00 25.54
N GLN A 280 -22.41 32.17 26.29
CA GLN A 280 -23.52 31.21 26.27
C GLN A 280 -24.21 31.20 24.90
N ILE A 281 -24.28 30.02 24.29
CA ILE A 281 -24.93 29.80 22.99
C ILE A 281 -26.28 29.10 23.16
N CYS A 282 -26.39 28.12 24.08
CA CYS A 282 -27.62 27.36 24.32
C CYS A 282 -27.83 27.12 25.81
N THR A 283 -29.10 27.06 26.23
CA THR A 283 -29.49 26.64 27.59
C THR A 283 -30.77 25.81 27.53
N PHE A 284 -30.79 24.71 28.27
CA PHE A 284 -31.91 23.78 28.34
C PHE A 284 -32.35 23.61 29.80
N ASP A 285 -33.67 23.56 30.01
CA ASP A 285 -34.29 23.17 31.27
C ASP A 285 -34.56 21.66 31.23
N ALA A 286 -33.77 20.89 31.97
CA ALA A 286 -33.82 19.44 31.96
C ALA A 286 -35.05 18.87 32.68
N ALA A 287 -35.83 19.69 33.40
CA ALA A 287 -37.12 19.28 33.94
C ALA A 287 -38.21 19.12 32.87
N THR A 288 -37.98 19.69 31.67
CA THR A 288 -38.97 19.70 30.57
C THR A 288 -38.41 19.26 29.22
N THR A 289 -37.10 19.06 29.10
CA THR A 289 -36.39 18.71 27.85
C THR A 289 -35.55 17.46 28.04
N THR A 290 -35.74 16.45 27.20
CA THR A 290 -34.99 15.18 27.24
C THR A 290 -33.99 15.00 26.09
N ALA A 291 -34.04 15.88 25.09
CA ALA A 291 -33.07 15.92 23.98
C ALA A 291 -32.43 17.31 23.95
N PHE A 292 -31.14 17.39 24.29
CA PHE A 292 -30.41 18.65 24.40
C PHE A 292 -29.71 18.97 23.09
N ALA A 293 -30.46 19.55 22.14
CA ALA A 293 -29.94 19.93 20.84
C ALA A 293 -30.28 21.37 20.45
N CYS A 294 -29.35 22.07 19.82
CA CYS A 294 -29.54 23.41 19.28
C CYS A 294 -28.64 23.65 18.07
N ASP A 295 -29.09 24.51 17.18
CA ASP A 295 -28.31 24.99 16.06
C ASP A 295 -27.59 26.30 16.44
N TRP A 296 -26.30 26.39 16.14
CA TRP A 296 -25.49 27.56 16.43
C TRP A 296 -24.71 28.00 15.18
N GLN A 297 -24.86 29.26 14.81
CA GLN A 297 -24.10 29.85 13.71
C GLN A 297 -22.90 30.65 14.28
N PRO A 298 -21.66 30.32 13.89
CA PRO A 298 -20.48 31.10 14.25
C PRO A 298 -20.57 32.55 13.78
N THR A 299 -19.88 33.45 14.48
CA THR A 299 -19.81 34.88 14.11
C THR A 299 -18.39 35.39 13.95
N GLN A 300 -17.39 34.51 14.15
CA GLN A 300 -15.96 34.81 14.08
C GLN A 300 -15.22 33.53 13.65
N THR A 301 -14.19 33.69 12.83
CA THR A 301 -13.28 32.61 12.39
C THR A 301 -12.19 32.33 13.42
N GLY A 302 -11.52 31.18 13.28
CA GLY A 302 -10.45 30.70 14.15
C GLY A 302 -10.89 29.60 15.12
N ASN A 303 -10.01 29.26 16.06
CA ASN A 303 -10.28 28.18 17.02
C ASN A 303 -11.31 28.63 18.07
N ILE A 304 -12.37 27.83 18.20
CA ILE A 304 -13.45 28.02 19.16
C ILE A 304 -13.49 26.83 20.11
N THR A 305 -13.44 27.11 21.41
CA THR A 305 -13.68 26.11 22.45
C THR A 305 -15.17 26.08 22.80
N LEU A 306 -15.84 24.98 22.48
CA LEU A 306 -17.18 24.68 22.96
C LEU A 306 -17.10 24.03 24.35
N ASN A 307 -17.89 24.51 25.30
CA ASN A 307 -17.95 24.01 26.67
C ASN A 307 -19.40 23.75 27.08
N ALA A 308 -19.75 22.49 27.32
CA ALA A 308 -21.06 22.08 27.82
C ALA A 308 -21.01 21.82 29.33
N ILE A 309 -22.00 22.32 30.07
CA ILE A 309 -22.10 22.25 31.53
C ILE A 309 -23.47 21.69 31.89
N ALA A 310 -23.52 20.59 32.64
CA ALA A 310 -24.74 20.03 33.21
C ALA A 310 -24.82 20.36 34.71
N THR A 311 -26.01 20.61 35.26
CA THR A 311 -26.22 20.96 36.68
C THR A 311 -27.46 20.28 37.22
N ASP A 312 -27.38 19.72 38.43
CA ASP A 312 -28.47 19.03 39.14
C ASP A 312 -29.28 19.95 40.09
N ALA A 313 -30.15 19.37 40.93
CA ALA A 313 -31.01 20.10 41.85
C ALA A 313 -30.27 20.62 43.11
N GLN A 314 -29.12 20.05 43.43
CA GLN A 314 -28.24 20.41 44.55
C GLN A 314 -27.14 21.38 44.10
N ALA A 315 -27.19 21.80 42.83
CA ALA A 315 -26.25 22.68 42.16
C ALA A 315 -24.84 22.08 42.00
N LEU A 316 -24.71 20.75 41.96
CA LEU A 316 -23.50 20.10 41.49
C LEU A 316 -23.49 20.12 39.96
N SER A 317 -22.31 20.25 39.38
CA SER A 317 -22.16 20.39 37.93
C SER A 317 -20.94 19.67 37.40
N SER A 318 -21.06 19.12 36.20
CA SER A 318 -19.92 18.66 35.39
C SER A 318 -19.83 19.46 34.11
N SER A 319 -18.64 19.47 33.50
CA SER A 319 -18.40 20.15 32.24
C SER A 319 -17.48 19.36 31.32
N VAL A 320 -17.72 19.45 30.03
CA VAL A 320 -16.87 18.89 28.97
C VAL A 320 -16.57 19.98 27.96
N SER A 321 -15.34 20.01 27.45
CA SER A 321 -14.93 20.96 26.42
C SER A 321 -14.37 20.23 25.20
N LEU A 322 -14.63 20.78 24.03
CA LEU A 322 -14.00 20.40 22.77
C LEU A 322 -13.62 21.64 21.97
N ALA A 323 -12.60 21.54 21.15
CA ALA A 323 -12.18 22.57 20.22
C ALA A 323 -12.77 22.30 18.85
N ILE A 324 -13.22 23.33 18.15
CA ILE A 324 -13.55 23.32 16.73
C ILE A 324 -12.81 24.48 16.05
N THR A 325 -12.59 24.40 14.75
CA THR A 325 -11.97 25.46 13.96
C THR A 325 -13.02 26.00 13.00
N ILE A 326 -13.29 27.31 13.09
CA ILE A 326 -14.16 27.99 12.14
C ILE A 326 -13.30 28.60 11.05
N GLU A 327 -13.45 28.09 9.83
CA GLU A 327 -12.73 28.62 8.68
C GLU A 327 -13.61 29.60 7.90
N GLU A 328 -12.97 30.64 7.36
CA GLU A 328 -13.63 31.49 6.38
C GLU A 328 -13.99 30.62 5.17
N GLU A 329 -15.16 30.84 4.58
CA GLU A 329 -15.49 30.18 3.31
C GLU A 329 -14.53 30.72 2.24
N THR A 330 -13.45 29.98 2.00
CA THR A 330 -12.63 30.18 0.82
C THR A 330 -13.45 29.71 -0.37
N VAL A 331 -14.07 30.67 -1.06
CA VAL A 331 -14.42 30.45 -2.46
C VAL A 331 -13.08 30.31 -3.17
N GLU A 332 -12.60 29.08 -3.31
CA GLU A 332 -11.43 28.83 -4.15
C GLU A 332 -11.71 29.48 -5.50
N PRO A 333 -10.88 30.44 -5.94
CA PRO A 333 -11.08 31.05 -7.24
C PRO A 333 -11.06 29.93 -8.28
N PRO A 334 -12.04 29.89 -9.19
CA PRO A 334 -12.23 28.77 -10.09
C PRO A 334 -10.93 28.38 -10.78
N VAL A 335 -10.71 27.07 -10.87
CA VAL A 335 -9.62 26.49 -11.66
C VAL A 335 -9.83 26.93 -13.11
N THR A 336 -9.08 27.93 -13.56
CA THR A 336 -8.93 28.23 -14.99
C THR A 336 -8.53 26.92 -15.69
N PRO A 337 -9.41 26.34 -16.52
CA PRO A 337 -9.19 25.02 -17.09
C PRO A 337 -7.93 25.06 -17.98
N PRO A 338 -7.02 24.08 -17.91
CA PRO A 338 -5.93 23.99 -18.86
C PRO A 338 -6.47 23.75 -20.27
N GLY A 339 -6.37 24.78 -21.12
CA GLY A 339 -6.75 24.73 -22.53
C GLY A 339 -7.71 25.85 -22.90
N GLY A 340 -7.31 26.71 -23.83
CA GLY A 340 -8.04 27.92 -24.24
C GLY A 340 -9.45 27.72 -24.80
N LEU A 341 -9.99 26.49 -24.81
CA LEU A 341 -11.32 26.15 -25.30
C LEU A 341 -12.44 26.44 -24.29
N CYS A 342 -12.13 26.49 -22.98
CA CYS A 342 -13.10 26.72 -21.92
C CYS A 342 -12.95 28.06 -21.18
N GLU A 343 -12.00 28.90 -21.60
CA GLU A 343 -11.68 30.16 -20.91
C GLU A 343 -12.87 31.12 -20.81
N GLU A 344 -13.84 31.02 -21.72
CA GLU A 344 -15.03 31.87 -21.77
C GLU A 344 -16.21 31.38 -20.91
N PHE A 345 -16.12 30.18 -20.32
CA PHE A 345 -17.21 29.57 -19.56
C PHE A 345 -17.01 29.72 -18.05
N ASN A 346 -18.12 29.88 -17.35
CA ASN A 346 -18.18 29.83 -15.90
C ASN A 346 -17.69 28.46 -15.38
N VAL A 347 -16.87 28.45 -14.34
CA VAL A 347 -16.38 27.23 -13.69
C VAL A 347 -17.12 27.05 -12.37
N TYR A 348 -17.73 25.89 -12.16
CA TYR A 348 -18.43 25.56 -10.91
C TYR A 348 -17.49 25.72 -9.70
N PRO A 349 -17.93 26.34 -8.58
CA PRO A 349 -19.31 26.68 -8.22
C PRO A 349 -19.80 28.08 -8.66
N ASP A 350 -19.10 28.80 -9.54
CA ASP A 350 -19.53 30.11 -10.02
C ASP A 350 -20.66 29.99 -11.06
N TRP A 351 -21.89 29.88 -10.58
CA TRP A 351 -23.09 29.65 -11.39
C TRP A 351 -23.40 30.78 -12.39
N THR A 352 -23.74 30.41 -13.62
CA THR A 352 -24.14 31.36 -14.69
C THR A 352 -25.35 32.23 -14.33
N ARG A 353 -26.22 31.76 -13.43
CA ARG A 353 -27.41 32.47 -12.94
C ARG A 353 -27.43 32.61 -11.41
N GLY A 354 -26.27 32.87 -10.80
CA GLY A 354 -26.12 33.15 -9.37
C GLY A 354 -26.05 31.89 -8.51
N ASN A 355 -27.07 31.02 -8.55
CA ASN A 355 -27.06 29.74 -7.82
C ASN A 355 -27.60 28.55 -8.64
N HIS A 356 -27.69 28.70 -9.96
CA HIS A 356 -28.24 27.71 -10.89
C HIS A 356 -27.77 27.97 -12.32
N ALA A 357 -28.05 27.03 -13.22
CA ALA A 357 -27.96 27.18 -14.66
C ALA A 357 -29.34 26.97 -15.31
N THR A 358 -29.58 27.59 -16.45
CA THR A 358 -30.80 27.40 -17.27
C THR A 358 -30.46 26.74 -18.60
N GLY A 359 -31.47 26.20 -19.29
CA GLY A 359 -31.26 25.46 -20.54
C GLY A 359 -30.44 26.27 -21.56
N GLY A 360 -29.30 25.70 -21.98
CA GLY A 360 -28.32 26.29 -22.89
C GLY A 360 -27.14 27.00 -22.21
N ASP A 361 -27.19 27.25 -20.89
CA ASP A 361 -26.03 27.79 -20.17
C ASP A 361 -24.92 26.73 -20.09
N ILE A 362 -23.66 27.15 -20.30
CA ILE A 362 -22.49 26.26 -20.27
C ILE A 362 -21.68 26.52 -19.00
N MET A 363 -21.30 25.44 -18.32
CA MET A 363 -20.44 25.49 -17.14
C MET A 363 -19.37 24.42 -17.19
N VAL A 364 -18.21 24.75 -16.64
CA VAL A 364 -17.05 23.85 -16.55
C VAL A 364 -16.98 23.23 -15.17
N HIS A 365 -16.75 21.92 -15.13
CA HIS A 365 -16.47 21.17 -13.91
C HIS A 365 -15.51 20.02 -14.25
N ASN A 366 -14.45 19.85 -13.46
CA ASN A 366 -13.41 18.83 -13.66
C ASN A 366 -12.82 18.80 -15.09
N ASN A 367 -12.43 19.97 -15.60
CA ASN A 367 -11.86 20.16 -16.95
C ASN A 367 -12.79 19.76 -18.12
N ILE A 368 -14.08 19.67 -17.86
CA ILE A 368 -15.12 19.35 -18.84
C ILE A 368 -16.19 20.44 -18.82
N ALA A 369 -16.53 20.97 -20.00
CA ALA A 369 -17.67 21.85 -20.18
C ALA A 369 -18.95 21.04 -20.39
N TYR A 370 -20.01 21.44 -19.68
CA TYR A 370 -21.35 20.87 -19.76
C TYR A 370 -22.35 21.96 -20.11
N SER A 371 -23.28 21.66 -21.01
CA SER A 371 -24.44 22.50 -21.29
C SER A 371 -25.62 22.03 -20.44
N ALA A 372 -26.25 22.93 -19.71
CA ALA A 372 -27.50 22.65 -19.03
C ALA A 372 -28.60 22.36 -20.07
N VAL A 373 -29.33 21.25 -19.91
CA VAL A 373 -30.42 20.84 -20.81
C VAL A 373 -31.70 21.61 -20.47
N TYR A 374 -31.93 21.84 -19.17
CA TYR A 374 -33.02 22.64 -18.61
C TYR A 374 -32.53 23.32 -17.32
N TRP A 375 -33.43 23.95 -16.55
CA TRP A 375 -33.06 24.56 -15.27
C TRP A 375 -32.46 23.52 -14.32
N THR A 376 -31.30 23.80 -13.74
CA THR A 376 -30.63 22.89 -12.82
C THR A 376 -29.79 23.61 -11.77
N GLN A 377 -29.69 22.99 -10.60
CA GLN A 377 -28.85 23.37 -9.47
C GLN A 377 -27.87 22.25 -9.09
N THR A 378 -27.80 21.19 -9.88
CA THR A 378 -26.93 20.05 -9.61
C THR A 378 -25.56 20.26 -10.26
N ILE A 379 -24.51 19.71 -9.66
CA ILE A 379 -23.12 19.89 -10.09
C ILE A 379 -23.00 19.59 -11.60
N PRO A 380 -22.29 20.40 -12.41
CA PRO A 380 -22.20 20.15 -13.85
C PRO A 380 -21.67 18.74 -14.17
N GLY A 381 -22.45 18.01 -14.96
CA GLY A 381 -22.18 16.63 -15.34
C GLY A 381 -22.58 15.57 -14.30
N SER A 382 -23.23 15.94 -13.19
CA SER A 382 -23.62 14.98 -12.15
C SER A 382 -24.87 14.17 -12.48
N ASP A 383 -25.71 14.63 -13.41
CA ASP A 383 -26.96 13.98 -13.77
C ASP A 383 -27.45 14.37 -15.19
N ALA A 384 -28.62 13.86 -15.57
CA ALA A 384 -29.23 14.06 -16.89
C ALA A 384 -29.71 15.51 -17.18
N SER A 385 -29.64 16.43 -16.21
CA SER A 385 -29.88 17.85 -16.46
C SER A 385 -28.73 18.53 -17.19
N TRP A 386 -27.58 17.83 -17.34
CA TRP A 386 -26.41 18.28 -18.06
C TRP A 386 -26.15 17.40 -19.29
N ALA A 387 -25.75 18.03 -20.38
CA ALA A 387 -25.21 17.38 -21.56
C ALA A 387 -23.74 17.73 -21.72
N LEU A 388 -22.90 16.74 -21.98
CA LEU A 388 -21.49 16.96 -22.30
C LEU A 388 -21.35 17.93 -23.48
N HIS A 389 -20.59 19.01 -23.31
CA HIS A 389 -20.31 19.98 -24.36
C HIS A 389 -18.95 19.70 -25.01
N LEU A 390 -17.85 19.76 -24.25
CA LEU A 390 -16.49 19.43 -24.69
C LEU A 390 -15.55 19.22 -23.50
N ASN A 391 -14.40 18.57 -23.74
CA ASN A 391 -13.29 18.56 -22.80
C ASN A 391 -12.41 19.79 -23.04
N CYS A 392 -12.04 20.50 -21.97
CA CYS A 392 -11.38 21.81 -22.07
C CYS A 392 -9.96 21.76 -22.64
N ASP A 393 -9.32 20.59 -22.56
CA ASP A 393 -8.00 20.32 -23.15
C ASP A 393 -8.06 19.92 -24.65
N GLY A 394 -9.26 19.81 -25.23
CA GLY A 394 -9.48 19.42 -26.61
C GLY A 394 -9.45 17.91 -26.87
N SER A 395 -9.37 17.08 -25.82
CA SER A 395 -9.60 15.64 -25.94
C SER A 395 -11.03 15.34 -26.43
N GLU A 396 -11.23 14.14 -26.99
CA GLU A 396 -12.51 13.78 -27.59
C GLU A 396 -13.65 13.77 -26.54
N PRO A 397 -14.82 14.35 -26.83
CA PRO A 397 -15.96 14.29 -25.92
C PRO A 397 -16.31 12.84 -25.57
N GLY A 398 -16.41 12.53 -24.27
CA GLY A 398 -16.77 11.21 -23.75
C GLY A 398 -15.56 10.35 -23.40
N THR A 399 -14.34 10.85 -23.59
CA THR A 399 -13.12 10.27 -23.03
C THR A 399 -12.65 11.05 -21.80
N ALA A 400 -11.78 10.43 -21.01
CA ALA A 400 -11.13 11.10 -19.88
C ALA A 400 -10.34 12.34 -20.37
N PRO A 401 -10.49 13.51 -19.70
CA PRO A 401 -9.56 14.62 -19.87
C PRO A 401 -8.13 14.21 -19.49
N VAL A 402 -7.14 14.90 -20.06
CA VAL A 402 -5.72 14.72 -19.74
C VAL A 402 -5.50 14.89 -18.25
N LEU A 403 -6.01 15.97 -17.65
CA LEU A 403 -5.97 16.18 -16.19
C LEU A 403 -7.20 15.56 -15.53
N SER A 404 -7.12 14.26 -15.25
CA SER A 404 -8.15 13.49 -14.55
C SER A 404 -7.52 12.49 -13.59
N LEU A 405 -8.30 11.99 -12.61
CA LEU A 405 -7.84 10.98 -11.66
C LEU A 405 -7.32 9.74 -12.42
N PRO A 406 -6.05 9.36 -12.23
CA PRO A 406 -5.52 8.19 -12.91
C PRO A 406 -6.18 6.90 -12.47
N ASN A 407 -6.50 6.06 -13.46
CA ASN A 407 -6.93 4.68 -13.27
C ASN A 407 -6.08 3.77 -14.18
N PRO A 408 -4.78 3.62 -13.89
CA PRO A 408 -3.86 2.94 -14.79
C PRO A 408 -4.16 1.44 -14.87
N MET A 409 -4.00 0.87 -16.07
CA MET A 409 -4.21 -0.55 -16.32
C MET A 409 -3.09 -1.42 -15.74
N ASP A 410 -1.89 -0.85 -15.66
CA ASP A 410 -0.65 -1.46 -15.14
C ASP A 410 -0.03 -0.53 -14.08
N PRO A 411 0.63 -1.07 -13.05
CA PRO A 411 1.29 -0.26 -12.04
C PRO A 411 2.50 0.50 -12.59
N VAL A 412 2.89 1.58 -11.90
CA VAL A 412 4.15 2.27 -12.22
C VAL A 412 5.32 1.34 -11.91
N ARG A 413 6.22 1.21 -12.88
CA ARG A 413 7.48 0.48 -12.74
C ARG A 413 8.36 1.15 -11.67
N LEU A 414 8.81 0.37 -10.69
CA LEU A 414 9.56 0.87 -9.52
C LEU A 414 11.07 0.73 -9.66
N GLU A 415 11.57 0.60 -10.90
CA GLU A 415 12.98 0.54 -11.18
C GLU A 415 13.63 1.92 -11.14
N VAL A 416 14.72 2.05 -10.38
CA VAL A 416 15.57 3.24 -10.35
C VAL A 416 17.03 2.80 -10.39
N ALA A 417 17.85 3.45 -11.21
CA ALA A 417 19.26 3.10 -11.37
C ALA A 417 20.02 3.11 -10.04
N GLY A 418 20.81 2.08 -9.76
CA GLY A 418 21.55 1.95 -8.51
C GLY A 418 20.71 1.55 -7.28
N TRP A 419 19.41 1.29 -7.44
CA TRP A 419 18.54 0.76 -6.39
C TRP A 419 18.20 -0.72 -6.62
N PRO A 420 18.11 -1.53 -5.55
CA PRO A 420 17.82 -2.96 -5.67
C PRO A 420 16.37 -3.22 -6.10
N ASN A 421 16.08 -4.47 -6.50
CA ASN A 421 14.72 -4.91 -6.83
C ASN A 421 13.84 -5.23 -5.62
N THR A 422 14.24 -4.78 -4.43
CA THR A 422 13.51 -4.92 -3.18
C THR A 422 13.33 -3.55 -2.54
N PHE A 423 12.22 -3.34 -1.85
CA PHE A 423 11.92 -2.07 -1.20
C PHE A 423 13.01 -1.72 -0.18
N VAL A 424 13.52 -0.48 -0.23
CA VAL A 424 14.57 -0.02 0.68
C VAL A 424 13.97 0.79 1.81
N VAL A 425 14.30 0.43 3.05
CA VAL A 425 14.03 1.24 4.23
C VAL A 425 15.35 1.53 4.92
N ALA A 426 15.62 2.80 5.22
CA ALA A 426 16.87 3.20 5.84
C ALA A 426 16.74 4.41 6.78
N SER A 427 17.63 4.46 7.76
CA SER A 427 17.95 5.62 8.58
C SER A 427 19.40 6.06 8.33
N PRO A 428 19.86 7.22 8.86
CA PRO A 428 21.23 7.70 8.63
C PRO A 428 22.36 6.74 9.07
N SER A 429 22.09 5.73 9.89
CA SER A 429 23.07 4.72 10.34
C SER A 429 22.99 3.37 9.61
N THR A 430 22.00 3.16 8.75
CA THR A 430 21.81 1.87 8.05
C THR A 430 22.24 1.97 6.59
N THR A 431 22.58 0.84 5.97
CA THR A 431 23.00 0.78 4.56
C THR A 431 21.84 1.09 3.61
N ALA A 432 22.05 2.03 2.69
CA ALA A 432 21.19 2.31 1.54
C ALA A 432 22.04 2.81 0.37
N PRO A 433 21.51 2.78 -0.88
CA PRO A 433 22.11 3.52 -1.98
C PRO A 433 22.33 4.99 -1.61
N GLU A 434 23.48 5.55 -2.01
CA GLU A 434 23.85 6.91 -1.65
C GLU A 434 22.86 7.94 -2.23
N THR A 435 22.53 8.96 -1.44
CA THR A 435 21.69 10.08 -1.87
C THR A 435 22.35 11.42 -1.56
N MET A 436 22.06 12.43 -2.39
CA MET A 436 22.55 13.79 -2.22
C MET A 436 21.42 14.80 -2.42
N THR A 437 21.12 15.61 -1.40
CA THR A 437 20.14 16.69 -1.53
C THR A 437 20.79 17.98 -2.02
N ILE A 438 20.27 18.54 -3.10
CA ILE A 438 20.68 19.83 -3.67
C ILE A 438 19.52 20.82 -3.54
N ALA A 439 19.68 21.84 -2.71
CA ALA A 439 18.71 22.92 -2.58
C ALA A 439 18.85 23.91 -3.75
N THR A 440 17.71 24.30 -4.32
CA THR A 440 17.61 25.26 -5.43
C THR A 440 17.33 26.68 -4.91
N ALA A 441 17.24 27.66 -5.83
CA ALA A 441 16.77 29.00 -5.48
C ALA A 441 15.34 28.94 -4.95
N ASN A 442 15.06 29.65 -3.86
CA ASN A 442 13.70 29.77 -3.34
C ASN A 442 12.84 30.69 -4.22
N SER A 443 11.53 30.54 -4.12
CA SER A 443 10.50 31.30 -4.85
C SER A 443 10.73 32.82 -4.81
N ALA A 444 11.12 33.36 -3.65
CA ALA A 444 11.39 34.79 -3.44
C ALA A 444 12.61 35.33 -4.22
N ASP A 445 13.53 34.46 -4.63
CA ASP A 445 14.79 34.84 -5.26
C ASP A 445 14.79 34.66 -6.79
N LEU A 446 13.73 34.06 -7.37
CA LEU A 446 13.67 33.71 -8.80
C LEU A 446 13.74 34.92 -9.74
N THR A 447 13.32 36.10 -9.29
CA THR A 447 13.34 37.33 -10.10
C THR A 447 14.66 38.09 -10.03
N ASP A 448 15.56 37.74 -9.09
CA ASP A 448 16.89 38.32 -8.97
C ASP A 448 17.91 37.48 -9.75
N VAL A 449 18.31 37.97 -10.93
CA VAL A 449 19.22 37.25 -11.82
C VAL A 449 20.56 36.91 -11.16
N ASN A 450 21.06 37.71 -10.22
CA ASN A 450 22.34 37.45 -9.57
C ASN A 450 22.22 36.33 -8.54
N LYS A 451 21.13 36.33 -7.75
CA LYS A 451 20.84 35.24 -6.82
C LYS A 451 20.55 33.94 -7.58
N LEU A 452 19.78 34.02 -8.66
CA LEU A 452 19.50 32.88 -9.53
C LEU A 452 20.79 32.31 -10.15
N THR A 453 21.70 33.19 -10.61
CA THR A 453 23.03 32.76 -11.11
C THR A 453 23.81 32.04 -10.02
N ALA A 454 23.87 32.59 -8.80
CA ALA A 454 24.59 31.97 -7.69
C ALA A 454 23.99 30.60 -7.29
N ALA A 455 22.66 30.46 -7.37
CA ALA A 455 21.99 29.19 -7.16
C ALA A 455 22.36 28.16 -8.24
N PHE A 456 22.34 28.53 -9.54
CA PHE A 456 22.79 27.63 -10.60
C PHE A 456 24.25 27.21 -10.47
N VAL A 457 25.15 28.12 -10.05
CA VAL A 457 26.55 27.79 -9.74
C VAL A 457 26.61 26.72 -8.66
N THR A 458 25.86 26.90 -7.57
CA THR A 458 25.81 25.93 -6.47
C THR A 458 25.31 24.57 -6.94
N VAL A 459 24.24 24.54 -7.75
CA VAL A 459 23.68 23.29 -8.29
C VAL A 459 24.70 22.59 -9.18
N ILE A 460 25.39 23.30 -10.09
CA ILE A 460 26.43 22.71 -10.96
C ILE A 460 27.57 22.13 -10.12
N GLU A 461 28.06 22.85 -9.11
CA GLU A 461 29.17 22.39 -8.27
C GLU A 461 28.80 21.19 -7.39
N GLN A 462 27.55 21.12 -6.90
CA GLN A 462 27.08 19.97 -6.12
C GLN A 462 26.80 18.76 -7.02
N ALA A 463 26.18 18.96 -8.19
CA ALA A 463 25.95 17.89 -9.17
C ALA A 463 27.28 17.23 -9.60
N ASN A 464 28.35 18.00 -9.79
CA ASN A 464 29.69 17.46 -10.09
C ASN A 464 30.23 16.49 -9.01
N LYS A 465 29.70 16.54 -7.78
CA LYS A 465 30.11 15.69 -6.66
C LYS A 465 29.19 14.48 -6.46
N ALA A 466 28.07 14.40 -7.19
CA ALA A 466 27.08 13.35 -6.99
C ALA A 466 27.62 11.96 -7.37
N ASN A 467 28.53 11.85 -8.35
CA ASN A 467 28.99 10.57 -8.89
C ASN A 467 27.80 9.68 -9.31
N THR A 468 27.55 8.58 -8.60
CA THR A 468 26.41 7.66 -8.78
C THR A 468 25.31 7.84 -7.73
N ALA A 469 25.47 8.77 -6.78
CA ALA A 469 24.49 9.03 -5.74
C ALA A 469 23.20 9.62 -6.34
N SER A 470 22.06 9.17 -5.85
CA SER A 470 20.76 9.68 -6.31
C SER A 470 20.56 11.12 -5.84
N VAL A 471 20.32 12.05 -6.76
CA VAL A 471 20.18 13.48 -6.46
C VAL A 471 18.74 13.82 -6.14
N ILE A 472 18.51 14.42 -4.97
CA ILE A 472 17.23 14.97 -4.54
C ILE A 472 17.27 16.48 -4.73
N ILE A 473 16.51 16.98 -5.70
CA ILE A 473 16.38 18.41 -5.96
C ILE A 473 15.30 18.97 -5.00
N SER A 474 15.73 19.83 -4.07
CA SER A 474 14.86 20.42 -3.07
C SER A 474 14.51 21.87 -3.40
N SER A 475 13.23 22.23 -3.30
CA SER A 475 12.73 23.56 -3.62
C SER A 475 11.42 23.88 -2.92
N ASP A 476 11.26 25.10 -2.40
CA ASP A 476 9.95 25.65 -2.01
C ASP A 476 9.09 26.06 -3.22
N VAL A 477 9.72 26.16 -4.39
CA VAL A 477 9.11 26.72 -5.60
C VAL A 477 7.97 25.83 -6.09
N LEU A 478 8.15 24.50 -6.09
CA LEU A 478 7.10 23.59 -6.53
C LEU A 478 5.91 23.62 -5.57
N ASP A 479 6.16 23.58 -4.26
CA ASP A 479 5.12 23.64 -3.24
C ASP A 479 4.37 24.99 -3.23
N ASN A 480 5.05 26.08 -3.58
CA ASN A 480 4.41 27.40 -3.72
C ASN A 480 3.68 27.54 -5.07
N ALA A 481 4.21 26.98 -6.16
CA ALA A 481 3.62 27.06 -7.49
C ALA A 481 2.32 26.25 -7.63
N THR A 482 2.09 25.24 -6.78
CA THR A 482 0.78 24.56 -6.71
C THR A 482 -0.30 25.47 -6.10
N LYS A 483 0.09 26.48 -5.30
CA LYS A 483 -0.82 27.41 -4.61
C LYS A 483 -0.94 28.76 -5.31
N ASP A 484 0.12 29.20 -5.99
CA ASP A 484 0.24 30.53 -6.58
C ASP A 484 0.31 30.48 -8.11
N LYS A 485 -0.79 30.87 -8.77
CA LYS A 485 -0.86 30.96 -10.24
C LYS A 485 -0.01 32.11 -10.81
N ASP A 486 0.33 33.13 -10.03
CA ASP A 486 1.18 34.23 -10.50
C ASP A 486 2.62 33.76 -10.70
N LEU A 487 3.07 32.80 -9.90
CA LEU A 487 4.40 32.20 -10.05
C LEU A 487 4.57 31.48 -11.40
N LEU A 488 3.50 30.83 -11.89
CA LEU A 488 3.49 30.16 -13.20
C LEU A 488 3.61 31.13 -14.38
N THR A 489 3.20 32.39 -14.20
CA THR A 489 3.26 33.43 -15.23
C THR A 489 4.44 34.40 -15.04
N THR A 490 5.22 34.21 -13.97
CA THR A 490 6.36 35.06 -13.65
C THR A 490 7.49 34.87 -14.67
N THR A 491 8.01 35.99 -15.16
CA THR A 491 9.20 35.98 -16.02
C THR A 491 10.46 35.73 -15.19
N ILE A 492 11.22 34.70 -15.55
CA ILE A 492 12.46 34.31 -14.87
C ILE A 492 13.60 34.36 -15.88
N ALA A 493 14.69 35.07 -15.57
CA ALA A 493 15.83 35.24 -16.49
C ALA A 493 16.76 34.00 -16.54
N VAL A 494 16.18 32.83 -16.82
CA VAL A 494 16.82 31.51 -16.77
C VAL A 494 18.05 31.45 -17.67
N LYS A 495 17.90 31.81 -18.95
CA LYS A 495 18.99 31.69 -19.94
C LYS A 495 20.20 32.52 -19.55
N GLU A 496 19.97 33.78 -19.17
CA GLU A 496 21.05 34.69 -18.79
C GLU A 496 21.76 34.20 -17.53
N ALA A 497 21.01 33.79 -16.51
CA ALA A 497 21.58 33.30 -15.27
C ALA A 497 22.37 32.00 -15.46
N LEU A 498 21.84 31.06 -16.25
CA LEU A 498 22.49 29.77 -16.49
C LEU A 498 23.75 29.92 -17.35
N ILE A 499 23.75 30.76 -18.38
CA ILE A 499 24.95 31.05 -19.18
C ILE A 499 26.06 31.62 -18.29
N LYS A 500 25.74 32.59 -17.43
CA LYS A 500 26.72 33.16 -16.48
C LYS A 500 27.25 32.11 -15.50
N ALA A 501 26.37 31.22 -15.02
CA ALA A 501 26.77 30.14 -14.13
C ALA A 501 27.72 29.15 -14.82
N VAL A 502 27.42 28.75 -16.06
CA VAL A 502 28.25 27.88 -16.89
C VAL A 502 29.62 28.53 -17.16
N ASP A 503 29.65 29.79 -17.56
CA ASP A 503 30.90 30.55 -17.78
C ASP A 503 31.76 30.61 -16.51
N SER A 504 31.13 30.80 -15.34
CA SER A 504 31.83 30.92 -14.07
C SER A 504 32.38 29.60 -13.53
N THR A 505 31.72 28.48 -13.82
CA THR A 505 32.07 27.13 -13.33
C THR A 505 32.95 26.36 -14.32
N GLY A 506 32.97 26.78 -15.60
CA GLY A 506 33.63 26.04 -16.67
C GLY A 506 32.91 24.75 -17.06
N SER A 507 31.62 24.62 -16.74
CA SER A 507 30.79 23.46 -17.09
C SER A 507 30.64 23.31 -18.61
N LYS A 508 30.46 22.08 -19.10
CA LYS A 508 30.31 21.77 -20.53
C LYS A 508 28.85 21.65 -21.00
N ILE A 509 27.93 22.33 -20.32
CA ILE A 509 26.52 22.35 -20.72
C ILE A 509 26.40 23.09 -22.06
N ASP A 510 25.74 22.45 -23.04
CA ASP A 510 25.57 23.00 -24.38
C ASP A 510 24.75 24.30 -24.35
N VAL A 511 25.32 25.37 -24.90
CA VAL A 511 24.66 26.68 -24.99
C VAL A 511 23.40 26.64 -25.84
N ASP A 512 23.32 25.77 -26.85
CA ASP A 512 22.13 25.62 -27.68
C ASP A 512 21.00 24.95 -26.90
N ALA A 513 21.33 23.99 -26.01
CA ALA A 513 20.37 23.41 -25.08
C ALA A 513 19.85 24.45 -24.07
N ILE A 514 20.73 25.34 -23.56
CA ILE A 514 20.31 26.46 -22.69
C ILE A 514 19.40 27.43 -23.46
N ASN A 515 19.73 27.74 -24.72
CA ASN A 515 18.95 28.64 -25.55
C ASN A 515 17.56 28.08 -25.89
N ALA A 516 17.39 26.76 -25.90
CA ALA A 516 16.11 26.08 -26.13
C ALA A 516 15.14 26.16 -24.94
N LEU A 517 15.62 26.47 -23.73
CA LEU A 517 14.77 26.67 -22.55
C LEU A 517 13.85 27.89 -22.71
N SER A 518 12.88 28.06 -21.82
CA SER A 518 12.06 29.28 -21.70
C SER A 518 12.56 30.19 -20.56
N ASN A 519 12.12 31.45 -20.54
CA ASN A 519 12.44 32.42 -19.47
C ASN A 519 11.25 32.58 -18.51
N ASP A 520 10.85 31.46 -17.93
CA ASP A 520 9.70 31.30 -17.04
C ASP A 520 9.97 30.14 -16.07
N LEU A 521 8.97 29.78 -15.26
CA LEU A 521 9.08 28.68 -14.30
C LEU A 521 9.39 27.33 -14.95
N LYS A 522 8.82 27.06 -16.13
CA LYS A 522 9.11 25.83 -16.89
C LYS A 522 10.58 25.76 -17.27
N GLY A 523 11.12 26.84 -17.83
CA GLY A 523 12.53 26.90 -18.21
C GLY A 523 13.46 26.78 -17.01
N TRP A 524 13.08 27.36 -15.86
CA TRP A 524 13.83 27.24 -14.62
C TRP A 524 13.90 25.79 -14.13
N ALA A 525 12.77 25.06 -14.15
CA ALA A 525 12.73 23.67 -13.73
C ALA A 525 13.51 22.78 -14.71
N GLN A 526 13.31 22.98 -16.02
CA GLN A 526 14.05 22.26 -17.07
C GLN A 526 15.56 22.55 -17.07
N ALA A 527 15.99 23.74 -16.64
CA ALA A 527 17.41 24.06 -16.45
C ALA A 527 18.08 23.13 -15.45
N HIS A 528 17.43 22.80 -14.33
CA HIS A 528 18.00 21.90 -13.32
C HIS A 528 18.10 20.46 -13.84
N ASN A 529 17.06 19.99 -14.52
CA ASN A 529 17.07 18.72 -15.24
C ASN A 529 18.24 18.63 -16.23
N LEU A 530 18.45 19.69 -17.02
CA LEU A 530 19.58 19.79 -17.96
C LEU A 530 20.92 19.77 -17.23
N ILE A 531 21.07 20.52 -16.14
CA ILE A 531 22.30 20.57 -15.33
C ILE A 531 22.64 19.16 -14.82
N VAL A 532 21.73 18.51 -14.10
CA VAL A 532 22.02 17.20 -13.48
C VAL A 532 22.27 16.14 -14.54
N SER A 533 21.45 16.08 -15.60
CA SER A 533 21.62 15.09 -16.67
C SER A 533 22.93 15.26 -17.45
N THR A 534 23.46 16.48 -17.55
CA THR A 534 24.71 16.75 -18.28
C THR A 534 25.94 16.59 -17.39
N VAL A 535 25.86 17.06 -16.15
CA VAL A 535 27.00 17.14 -15.23
C VAL A 535 27.19 15.83 -14.46
N ALA A 536 26.11 15.12 -14.16
CA ALA A 536 26.10 13.85 -13.44
C ALA A 536 25.21 12.81 -14.17
N PRO A 537 25.56 12.39 -15.39
CA PRO A 537 24.70 11.53 -16.21
C PRO A 537 24.41 10.14 -15.61
N GLN A 538 25.24 9.68 -14.66
CA GLN A 538 25.08 8.40 -13.96
C GLN A 538 24.28 8.53 -12.65
N ALA A 539 24.01 9.76 -12.19
CA ALA A 539 23.20 10.00 -11.00
C ALA A 539 21.72 10.05 -11.40
N PRO A 540 20.86 9.13 -10.93
CA PRO A 540 19.42 9.31 -11.07
C PRO A 540 18.99 10.48 -10.20
N PHE A 541 17.95 11.22 -10.61
CA PHE A 541 17.51 12.38 -9.83
C PHE A 541 16.00 12.58 -9.79
N GLY A 542 15.53 13.26 -8.75
CA GLY A 542 14.11 13.53 -8.54
C GLY A 542 13.83 14.84 -7.83
N TRP A 543 12.62 15.37 -8.03
CA TRP A 543 12.16 16.62 -7.41
C TRP A 543 11.37 16.36 -6.14
N SER A 544 11.62 17.16 -5.10
CA SER A 544 10.87 17.09 -3.86
C SER A 544 9.54 17.85 -3.92
N LEU A 545 8.49 17.22 -3.43
CA LEU A 545 7.20 17.80 -3.07
C LEU A 545 6.91 17.53 -1.59
N SER A 546 6.25 18.48 -0.93
CA SER A 546 5.80 18.28 0.45
C SER A 546 4.44 17.59 0.49
N ILE A 547 4.28 16.63 1.40
CA ILE A 547 2.95 16.16 1.83
C ILE A 547 2.33 17.29 2.65
N GLY A 548 1.39 18.00 2.05
CA GLY A 548 0.75 19.19 2.61
C GLY A 548 -0.34 18.89 3.64
N ASP A 549 -0.99 19.95 4.11
CA ASP A 549 -1.97 19.88 5.21
C ASP A 549 -3.25 19.13 4.84
N PHE A 550 -3.56 18.98 3.54
CA PHE A 550 -4.68 18.16 3.06
C PHE A 550 -4.67 16.74 3.67
N ALA A 551 -3.47 16.20 3.97
CA ALA A 551 -3.36 14.87 4.56
C ALA A 551 -4.03 14.77 5.93
N PHE A 552 -4.21 15.89 6.65
CA PHE A 552 -4.90 15.93 7.94
C PHE A 552 -6.44 15.94 7.81
N ASP A 553 -6.95 16.26 6.64
CA ASP A 553 -8.38 16.39 6.37
C ASP A 553 -9.07 15.02 6.25
N THR A 554 -10.39 15.04 6.34
CA THR A 554 -11.21 13.87 6.07
C THR A 554 -11.54 13.80 4.59
N HIS A 555 -11.26 12.65 3.97
CA HIS A 555 -11.57 12.38 2.58
C HIS A 555 -12.51 11.18 2.48
N SER A 556 -13.54 11.33 1.64
CA SER A 556 -14.50 10.26 1.35
C SER A 556 -13.82 9.08 0.64
N GLY A 557 -12.90 9.39 -0.30
CA GLY A 557 -12.15 8.42 -1.08
C GLY A 557 -11.17 9.08 -2.05
N ARG A 558 -10.76 8.35 -3.09
CA ARG A 558 -9.69 8.73 -4.03
C ARG A 558 -9.94 10.07 -4.71
N GLN A 559 -11.16 10.29 -5.21
CA GLN A 559 -11.50 11.54 -5.90
C GLN A 559 -11.43 12.77 -4.98
N SER A 560 -11.74 12.61 -3.68
CA SER A 560 -11.66 13.70 -2.71
C SER A 560 -10.20 14.15 -2.49
N VAL A 561 -9.28 13.20 -2.36
CA VAL A 561 -7.82 13.49 -2.31
C VAL A 561 -7.33 14.15 -3.60
N TRP A 562 -7.81 13.66 -4.75
CA TRP A 562 -7.45 14.22 -6.06
C TRP A 562 -7.82 15.69 -6.19
N ASN A 563 -9.06 16.02 -5.81
CA ASN A 563 -9.58 17.38 -5.88
C ASN A 563 -8.88 18.31 -4.89
N ALA A 564 -8.53 17.81 -3.70
CA ALA A 564 -7.91 18.61 -2.65
C ALA A 564 -6.42 18.89 -2.89
N ALA A 565 -5.68 17.96 -3.52
CA ALA A 565 -4.23 18.08 -3.62
C ALA A 565 -3.60 17.53 -4.91
N SER A 566 -3.94 16.30 -5.30
CA SER A 566 -3.16 15.60 -6.34
C SER A 566 -3.25 16.26 -7.71
N ASN A 567 -4.41 16.83 -8.06
CA ASN A 567 -4.62 17.50 -9.35
C ASN A 567 -3.67 18.69 -9.55
N TYR A 568 -3.39 19.47 -8.50
CA TYR A 568 -2.56 20.66 -8.53
C TYR A 568 -1.09 20.29 -8.77
N SER A 569 -0.60 19.30 -8.03
CA SER A 569 0.76 18.77 -8.21
C SER A 569 0.92 18.09 -9.56
N ALA A 570 -0.04 17.26 -9.98
CA ALA A 570 -0.03 16.60 -11.28
C ALA A 570 -0.01 17.60 -12.45
N ASP A 571 -0.88 18.61 -12.41
CA ASP A 571 -0.94 19.67 -13.42
C ASP A 571 0.35 20.48 -13.48
N LEU A 572 0.89 20.87 -12.32
CA LEU A 572 2.16 21.58 -12.22
C LEU A 572 3.30 20.77 -12.87
N LEU A 573 3.50 19.53 -12.44
CA LEU A 573 4.58 18.68 -12.96
C LEU A 573 4.48 18.47 -14.47
N ASN A 574 3.25 18.33 -14.99
CA ASN A 574 3.00 18.22 -16.43
C ASN A 574 3.29 19.52 -17.19
N LYS A 575 2.87 20.68 -16.67
CA LYS A 575 3.20 21.99 -17.27
C LYS A 575 4.71 22.25 -17.32
N LEU A 576 5.43 21.86 -16.27
CA LEU A 576 6.89 21.97 -16.20
C LEU A 576 7.61 20.93 -17.09
N ALA A 577 6.92 19.88 -17.53
CA ALA A 577 7.45 18.81 -18.38
C ALA A 577 8.72 18.16 -17.79
N LEU A 578 8.71 17.92 -16.48
CA LEU A 578 9.85 17.36 -15.74
C LEU A 578 10.05 15.85 -15.95
N TYR A 579 8.96 15.15 -16.28
CA TYR A 579 8.89 13.69 -16.34
C TYR A 579 8.45 13.16 -17.71
N THR A 580 8.51 13.98 -18.75
CA THR A 580 8.11 13.57 -20.10
C THR A 580 8.96 12.41 -20.60
N ALA A 581 8.33 11.28 -20.94
CA ALA A 581 9.00 10.00 -21.21
C ALA A 581 10.10 10.08 -22.28
N ASP A 582 9.87 10.84 -23.36
CA ASP A 582 10.82 10.96 -24.48
C ASP A 582 11.93 12.01 -24.25
N SER A 583 11.92 12.69 -23.10
CA SER A 583 12.94 13.70 -22.78
C SER A 583 14.22 13.03 -22.29
N ALA A 584 15.34 13.32 -22.96
CA ALA A 584 16.67 12.85 -22.56
C ALA A 584 17.14 13.41 -21.19
N THR A 585 16.49 14.48 -20.71
CA THR A 585 16.81 15.11 -19.42
C THR A 585 15.65 14.98 -18.43
N LYS A 586 14.75 14.00 -18.58
CA LYS A 586 13.69 13.79 -17.58
C LYS A 586 14.29 13.41 -16.22
N ALA A 587 13.57 13.75 -15.16
CA ALA A 587 13.86 13.21 -13.83
C ALA A 587 13.43 11.73 -13.75
N ASP A 588 14.11 10.95 -12.92
CA ASP A 588 13.95 9.50 -12.82
C ASP A 588 12.95 9.09 -11.71
N PHE A 589 12.74 9.93 -10.69
CA PHE A 589 11.78 9.69 -9.61
C PHE A 589 11.16 10.99 -9.05
N VAL A 590 10.07 10.86 -8.28
CA VAL A 590 9.48 11.94 -7.48
C VAL A 590 9.88 11.73 -6.01
N VAL A 591 10.19 12.79 -5.29
CA VAL A 591 10.49 12.71 -3.85
C VAL A 591 9.35 13.35 -3.07
N PHE A 592 8.84 12.65 -2.07
CA PHE A 592 7.87 13.21 -1.14
C PHE A 592 8.49 13.33 0.24
N THR A 593 8.27 14.49 0.87
CA THR A 593 8.76 14.77 2.22
C THR A 593 7.60 15.12 3.14
N LYS A 594 7.79 14.92 4.44
CA LYS A 594 6.84 15.38 5.47
C LYS A 594 7.54 16.35 6.42
N LEU A 595 6.94 17.51 6.64
CA LEU A 595 7.47 18.50 7.57
C LEU A 595 7.40 18.00 9.02
N SER A 596 8.53 17.94 9.70
CA SER A 596 8.62 17.58 11.12
C SER A 596 7.92 18.57 12.06
N ALA A 597 7.68 19.80 11.60
CA ALA A 597 6.97 20.84 12.35
C ALA A 597 5.46 20.58 12.47
N THR A 598 4.89 19.75 11.58
CA THR A 598 3.47 19.35 11.63
C THR A 598 3.29 18.14 12.55
N ALA A 599 2.06 17.91 13.02
CA ALA A 599 1.73 16.76 13.86
C ALA A 599 1.98 15.42 13.12
N ALA A 600 2.15 14.34 13.88
CA ALA A 600 2.17 13.00 13.29
C ALA A 600 0.82 12.67 12.64
N LEU A 601 0.84 12.03 11.48
CA LEU A 601 -0.38 11.60 10.80
C LEU A 601 -0.93 10.34 11.48
N SER A 602 -2.26 10.28 11.62
CA SER A 602 -2.97 9.04 11.96
C SER A 602 -2.90 8.02 10.82
N ASN A 603 -3.42 6.79 11.05
CA ASN A 603 -3.45 5.76 10.02
C ASN A 603 -4.27 6.17 8.78
N ASP A 604 -5.40 6.84 8.99
CA ASP A 604 -6.27 7.33 7.90
C ASP A 604 -5.63 8.50 7.16
N GLN A 605 -4.98 9.41 7.90
CA GLN A 605 -4.24 10.53 7.32
C GLN A 605 -3.04 10.06 6.50
N TRP A 606 -2.35 8.99 6.95
CA TRP A 606 -1.32 8.32 6.15
C TRP A 606 -1.90 7.64 4.91
N HIS A 607 -3.11 7.10 4.97
CA HIS A 607 -3.77 6.58 3.78
C HIS A 607 -4.02 7.69 2.74
N ASN A 608 -4.47 8.87 3.18
CA ASN A 608 -4.65 10.04 2.31
C ASN A 608 -3.32 10.50 1.70
N ALA A 609 -2.26 10.56 2.51
CA ALA A 609 -0.92 10.92 2.05
C ALA A 609 -0.38 9.93 0.99
N LEU A 610 -0.54 8.62 1.22
CA LEU A 610 -0.12 7.59 0.27
C LEU A 610 -0.98 7.60 -1.01
N GLU A 611 -2.27 7.88 -0.90
CA GLU A 611 -3.15 8.05 -2.07
C GLU A 611 -2.71 9.26 -2.91
N TYR A 612 -2.35 10.39 -2.28
CA TYR A 612 -1.76 11.53 -2.99
C TYR A 612 -0.46 11.18 -3.72
N VAL A 613 0.47 10.50 -3.04
CA VAL A 613 1.71 10.02 -3.67
C VAL A 613 1.39 9.15 -4.88
N LYS A 614 0.49 8.18 -4.71
CA LYS A 614 0.07 7.26 -5.78
C LYS A 614 -0.55 8.01 -6.96
N GLN A 615 -1.48 8.91 -6.72
CA GLN A 615 -2.18 9.65 -7.77
C GLN A 615 -1.25 10.55 -8.58
N VAL A 616 -0.34 11.28 -7.91
CA VAL A 616 0.64 12.13 -8.60
C VAL A 616 1.59 11.26 -9.44
N THR A 617 2.10 10.16 -8.89
CA THR A 617 3.04 9.26 -9.57
C THR A 617 2.40 8.45 -10.69
N ASP A 618 1.16 8.00 -10.55
CA ASP A 618 0.38 7.36 -11.62
C ASP A 618 0.17 8.33 -12.78
N PHE A 619 -0.07 9.61 -12.49
CA PHE A 619 -0.25 10.65 -13.52
C PHE A 619 1.02 10.91 -14.31
N VAL A 620 2.15 11.13 -13.62
CA VAL A 620 3.45 11.38 -14.28
C VAL A 620 4.19 10.10 -14.68
N LYS A 621 3.61 8.93 -14.41
CA LYS A 621 4.16 7.59 -14.70
C LYS A 621 5.60 7.40 -14.21
N THR A 622 5.87 7.82 -12.98
CA THR A 622 7.23 7.88 -12.43
C THR A 622 7.23 7.40 -10.97
N PRO A 623 8.18 6.54 -10.55
CA PRO A 623 8.22 6.02 -9.18
C PRO A 623 8.58 7.10 -8.14
N ALA A 624 8.31 6.81 -6.87
CA ALA A 624 8.52 7.74 -5.76
C ALA A 624 9.46 7.24 -4.67
N MET A 625 10.13 8.20 -4.02
CA MET A 625 10.86 8.01 -2.77
C MET A 625 10.22 8.86 -1.68
N LEU A 626 10.07 8.29 -0.47
CA LEU A 626 9.84 9.10 0.72
C LEU A 626 11.19 9.43 1.33
N ALA A 627 11.57 10.70 1.36
CA ALA A 627 12.87 11.13 1.88
C ALA A 627 12.72 12.12 3.01
N ASN A 628 13.74 12.17 3.88
CA ASN A 628 13.75 13.03 5.06
C ASN A 628 12.49 12.85 5.92
N MET A 629 12.06 11.60 6.09
CA MET A 629 10.86 11.25 6.83
C MET A 629 11.09 11.39 8.34
N PRO A 630 10.31 12.20 9.07
CA PRO A 630 10.50 12.36 10.51
C PRO A 630 10.34 11.04 11.24
N THR A 631 11.43 10.48 11.79
CA THR A 631 11.46 9.18 12.45
C THR A 631 10.39 9.09 13.54
N ASP A 632 10.30 10.13 14.37
CA ASP A 632 9.38 10.21 15.51
C ASP A 632 7.89 10.20 15.11
N GLN A 633 7.57 10.45 13.84
CA GLN A 633 6.19 10.56 13.34
C GLN A 633 5.80 9.43 12.38
N ALA A 634 6.76 8.91 11.63
CA ALA A 634 6.49 8.01 10.51
C ALA A 634 6.96 6.56 10.75
N ALA A 635 7.98 6.34 11.59
CA ALA A 635 8.58 5.01 11.76
C ALA A 635 7.57 3.98 12.23
N ASN A 636 6.76 4.31 13.25
CA ASN A 636 5.75 3.40 13.78
C ASN A 636 4.68 3.02 12.76
N TYR A 637 4.27 3.94 11.87
CA TYR A 637 3.29 3.63 10.83
C TYR A 637 3.86 2.65 9.80
N PHE A 638 5.05 2.94 9.26
CA PHE A 638 5.62 2.12 8.18
C PHE A 638 6.19 0.80 8.67
N MET A 639 6.86 0.82 9.82
CA MET A 639 7.60 -0.33 10.34
C MET A 639 6.81 -1.16 11.35
N GLY A 640 5.78 -0.60 11.98
CA GLY A 640 4.99 -1.29 13.01
C GLY A 640 5.81 -1.70 14.23
N ASN A 641 5.15 -2.21 15.27
CA ASN A 641 5.85 -2.90 16.36
C ASN A 641 6.15 -4.36 16.02
N ALA A 642 5.39 -4.94 15.08
CA ALA A 642 5.56 -6.28 14.57
C ALA A 642 5.52 -6.30 13.04
N THR A 643 6.05 -7.37 12.43
CA THR A 643 6.07 -7.55 10.97
C THR A 643 4.68 -7.54 10.32
N SER A 644 3.65 -8.00 11.03
CA SER A 644 2.25 -7.96 10.59
C SER A 644 1.66 -6.54 10.53
N GLU A 645 2.23 -5.58 11.24
CA GLU A 645 1.75 -4.20 11.30
C GLU A 645 2.37 -3.32 10.20
N GLN A 646 3.46 -3.78 9.59
CA GLN A 646 4.22 -3.04 8.58
C GLN A 646 3.35 -2.58 7.40
N LYS A 647 3.59 -1.34 6.96
CA LYS A 647 2.93 -0.72 5.79
C LYS A 647 3.84 -0.59 4.58
N ILE A 648 4.97 -1.30 4.56
CA ILE A 648 5.94 -1.31 3.45
C ILE A 648 5.30 -1.81 2.14
N ARG A 649 4.51 -2.89 2.18
CA ARG A 649 3.77 -3.36 0.98
C ARG A 649 2.80 -2.29 0.45
N LYS A 650 2.09 -1.60 1.35
CA LYS A 650 1.16 -0.51 1.00
C LYS A 650 1.90 0.68 0.39
N ALA A 651 3.08 1.02 0.91
CA ALA A 651 3.95 2.02 0.30
C ALA A 651 4.39 1.61 -1.11
N ALA A 652 4.81 0.36 -1.31
CA ALA A 652 5.17 -0.17 -2.62
C ALA A 652 4.01 -0.12 -3.63
N TYR A 653 2.78 -0.44 -3.19
CA TYR A 653 1.57 -0.28 -4.00
C TYR A 653 1.28 1.19 -4.34
N SER A 654 1.72 2.11 -3.50
CA SER A 654 1.61 3.57 -3.70
C SER A 654 2.79 4.14 -4.50
N ASN A 655 3.38 3.31 -5.36
CA ASN A 655 4.51 3.60 -6.24
C ASN A 655 5.81 4.03 -5.53
N ILE A 656 5.98 3.70 -4.26
CA ILE A 656 7.19 4.04 -3.50
C ILE A 656 8.21 2.89 -3.61
N PHE A 657 9.46 3.20 -3.93
CA PHE A 657 10.55 2.20 -3.92
C PHE A 657 11.44 2.28 -2.68
N ALA A 658 11.45 3.43 -1.99
CA ALA A 658 12.29 3.64 -0.81
C ALA A 658 11.70 4.61 0.23
N ILE A 659 12.03 4.37 1.51
CA ILE A 659 11.76 5.26 2.64
C ILE A 659 13.07 5.56 3.37
N LEU A 660 13.45 6.83 3.41
CA LEU A 660 14.63 7.34 4.10
C LEU A 660 14.22 8.22 5.28
N PHE A 661 14.48 7.75 6.49
CA PHE A 661 14.20 8.44 7.74
C PHE A 661 15.26 9.50 8.07
N ASP A 662 14.86 10.56 8.78
CA ASP A 662 15.73 11.71 9.10
C ASP A 662 16.68 11.46 10.27
N LYS A 663 16.32 10.54 11.18
CA LYS A 663 17.07 10.25 12.41
C LYS A 663 17.17 8.76 12.69
N ASN A 664 18.18 8.40 13.46
CA ASN A 664 18.33 7.07 14.03
C ASN A 664 17.59 6.95 15.36
N SER A 665 17.07 5.76 15.65
CA SER A 665 16.68 5.35 16.99
C SER A 665 16.94 3.85 17.13
N ALA A 666 17.23 3.37 18.34
CA ALA A 666 17.46 1.94 18.57
C ALA A 666 16.25 1.08 18.12
N ASN A 667 15.03 1.60 18.30
CA ASN A 667 13.81 0.96 17.85
C ASN A 667 13.73 0.86 16.32
N LEU A 668 13.99 1.97 15.61
CA LEU A 668 13.99 1.97 14.15
C LEU A 668 15.07 1.05 13.57
N THR A 669 16.27 1.02 14.17
CA THR A 669 17.34 0.11 13.76
C THR A 669 16.89 -1.34 13.87
N ALA A 670 16.33 -1.75 15.02
CA ALA A 670 15.83 -3.11 15.22
C ALA A 670 14.68 -3.47 14.25
N GLN A 671 13.78 -2.51 13.98
CA GLN A 671 12.72 -2.66 12.99
C GLN A 671 13.27 -2.87 11.57
N ILE A 672 14.27 -2.09 11.16
CA ILE A 672 14.92 -2.22 9.85
C ILE A 672 15.65 -3.57 9.77
N GLU A 673 16.38 -3.99 10.81
CA GLU A 673 17.03 -5.30 10.87
C GLU A 673 16.03 -6.45 10.73
N SER A 674 14.88 -6.36 11.40
CA SER A 674 13.80 -7.34 11.26
C SER A 674 13.26 -7.37 9.82
N TYR A 675 13.07 -6.20 9.19
CA TYR A 675 12.65 -6.11 7.79
C TYR A 675 13.67 -6.73 6.82
N GLN A 676 14.98 -6.62 7.08
CA GLN A 676 16.00 -7.22 6.20
C GLN A 676 15.87 -8.74 6.05
N ALA A 677 15.24 -9.43 7.00
CA ALA A 677 15.01 -10.87 6.95
C ALA A 677 13.94 -11.30 5.93
N ALA A 678 13.00 -10.40 5.58
CA ALA A 678 11.88 -10.68 4.68
C ALA A 678 11.51 -9.43 3.88
N LYS A 679 12.33 -9.10 2.88
CA LYS A 679 12.17 -7.90 2.06
C LYS A 679 10.97 -8.00 1.13
N VAL A 680 10.33 -6.86 0.87
CA VAL A 680 9.28 -6.76 -0.14
C VAL A 680 9.93 -6.65 -1.52
N PRO A 681 9.68 -7.59 -2.45
CA PRO A 681 10.17 -7.47 -3.82
C PRO A 681 9.37 -6.37 -4.56
N LEU A 682 10.03 -5.65 -5.46
CA LEU A 682 9.45 -4.55 -6.23
C LEU A 682 9.18 -4.94 -7.68
N TYR A 683 10.06 -5.77 -8.26
CA TYR A 683 10.02 -6.24 -9.64
C TYR A 683 10.87 -7.50 -9.78
N TYR A 684 10.55 -8.31 -10.79
CA TYR A 684 11.24 -9.57 -11.05
C TYR A 684 12.64 -9.32 -11.62
N VAL A 685 13.65 -10.04 -11.11
CA VAL A 685 15.02 -10.02 -11.66
C VAL A 685 15.48 -11.45 -11.93
N GLY A 686 15.51 -11.85 -13.20
CA GLY A 686 15.94 -13.19 -13.60
C GLY A 686 16.36 -13.23 -15.06
N LYS A 687 17.23 -14.20 -15.42
CA LYS A 687 17.68 -14.43 -16.80
C LYS A 687 16.59 -15.05 -17.69
N GLU A 688 15.48 -15.53 -17.12
CA GLU A 688 14.46 -16.30 -17.83
C GLU A 688 13.06 -15.71 -17.63
N LEU A 689 12.80 -14.61 -18.34
CA LEU A 689 11.48 -14.35 -18.93
C LEU A 689 11.56 -14.39 -20.47
N GLU A 690 12.68 -14.88 -21.04
CA GLU A 690 12.71 -15.19 -22.46
C GLU A 690 11.72 -16.33 -22.74
N LYS A 691 11.00 -16.24 -23.86
CA LYS A 691 10.12 -17.30 -24.38
C LYS A 691 10.95 -18.54 -24.74
N GLY A 692 11.44 -19.25 -23.73
CA GLY A 692 11.95 -20.60 -23.86
C GLY A 692 10.89 -21.49 -24.47
N SER A 693 11.33 -22.60 -25.06
CA SER A 693 10.41 -23.61 -25.56
C SER A 693 9.50 -24.11 -24.42
N LEU A 694 8.19 -24.08 -24.63
CA LEU A 694 7.19 -24.52 -23.64
C LEU A 694 7.52 -25.91 -23.10
N THR A 695 7.94 -26.82 -23.96
CA THR A 695 8.36 -28.17 -23.58
C THR A 695 9.71 -28.53 -24.21
N ARG A 696 10.34 -29.61 -23.73
CA ARG A 696 11.51 -30.20 -24.39
C ARG A 696 11.22 -30.83 -25.77
N ILE A 697 9.95 -30.95 -26.18
CA ILE A 697 9.55 -31.60 -27.43
C ILE A 697 9.28 -30.52 -28.49
N GLU A 698 10.23 -30.30 -29.38
CA GLU A 698 10.15 -29.27 -30.43
C GLU A 698 8.88 -29.42 -31.30
N ALA A 699 8.54 -30.65 -31.67
CA ALA A 699 7.35 -30.93 -32.48
C ALA A 699 6.04 -30.54 -31.78
N LEU A 700 5.96 -30.66 -30.45
CA LEU A 700 4.81 -30.21 -29.67
C LEU A 700 4.72 -28.68 -29.70
N ASN A 701 5.83 -28.00 -29.42
CA ASN A 701 5.89 -26.54 -29.40
C ASN A 701 5.46 -25.95 -30.75
N GLN A 702 6.01 -26.47 -31.87
CA GLN A 702 5.62 -26.04 -33.21
C GLN A 702 4.12 -26.27 -33.50
N GLN A 703 3.57 -27.40 -33.05
CA GLN A 703 2.13 -27.70 -33.23
C GLN A 703 1.25 -26.74 -32.42
N LEU A 704 1.64 -26.41 -31.18
CA LEU A 704 0.91 -25.46 -30.34
C LEU A 704 1.00 -24.05 -30.90
N THR A 705 2.17 -23.59 -31.33
CA THR A 705 2.33 -22.28 -31.99
C THR A 705 1.52 -22.21 -33.29
N SER A 706 1.51 -23.27 -34.09
CA SER A 706 0.75 -23.32 -35.35
C SER A 706 -0.77 -23.38 -35.15
N ALA A 707 -1.25 -23.75 -33.96
CA ALA A 707 -2.67 -23.81 -33.64
C ALA A 707 -3.31 -22.44 -33.39
N ALA A 708 -2.53 -21.36 -33.30
CA ALA A 708 -3.00 -20.04 -32.89
C ALA A 708 -4.24 -19.56 -33.67
N ASP A 709 -4.18 -19.58 -34.99
CA ASP A 709 -5.28 -19.10 -35.85
C ASP A 709 -6.56 -19.92 -35.66
N VAL A 710 -6.44 -21.25 -35.59
CA VAL A 710 -7.58 -22.15 -35.39
C VAL A 710 -8.16 -22.01 -33.99
N MET A 711 -7.31 -21.86 -32.97
CA MET A 711 -7.77 -21.69 -31.60
C MET A 711 -8.48 -20.35 -31.41
N ASP A 712 -7.89 -19.25 -31.89
CA ASP A 712 -8.48 -17.92 -31.75
C ASP A 712 -9.77 -17.74 -32.55
N ASN A 713 -9.89 -18.37 -33.73
CA ASN A 713 -11.03 -18.16 -34.63
C ASN A 713 -12.08 -19.27 -34.62
N GLU A 714 -11.82 -20.42 -34.01
CA GLU A 714 -12.77 -21.55 -34.00
C GLU A 714 -13.03 -22.16 -32.62
N ALA A 715 -12.15 -21.96 -31.63
CA ALA A 715 -12.35 -22.45 -30.26
C ALA A 715 -12.68 -21.31 -29.29
N PHE A 716 -11.92 -20.22 -29.31
CA PHE A 716 -12.09 -19.09 -28.39
C PHE A 716 -13.15 -18.12 -28.88
N LEU A 717 -14.38 -18.63 -28.95
CA LEU A 717 -15.55 -17.91 -29.44
C LEU A 717 -16.45 -17.47 -28.29
N TYR A 718 -17.09 -16.33 -28.47
CA TYR A 718 -18.11 -15.84 -27.56
C TYR A 718 -19.44 -15.58 -28.26
N GLU A 719 -20.52 -15.68 -27.50
CA GLU A 719 -21.87 -15.44 -27.99
C GLU A 719 -22.20 -13.95 -27.95
N THR A 720 -22.53 -13.40 -29.11
CA THR A 720 -23.01 -12.02 -29.26
C THR A 720 -24.50 -11.90 -28.89
N PRO A 721 -25.02 -10.69 -28.69
CA PRO A 721 -26.45 -10.47 -28.40
C PRO A 721 -27.39 -10.95 -29.50
N GLN A 722 -26.87 -11.10 -30.73
CA GLN A 722 -27.58 -11.61 -31.89
C GLN A 722 -27.44 -13.14 -32.05
N SER A 723 -26.96 -13.84 -31.01
CA SER A 723 -26.68 -15.28 -30.98
C SER A 723 -25.69 -15.74 -32.08
N GLN A 724 -24.78 -14.85 -32.48
CA GLN A 724 -23.65 -15.18 -33.35
C GLN A 724 -22.44 -15.53 -32.50
N TRP A 725 -21.64 -16.50 -32.94
CA TRP A 725 -20.36 -16.85 -32.33
C TRP A 725 -19.23 -16.17 -33.09
N ILE A 726 -18.45 -15.33 -32.40
CA ILE A 726 -17.31 -14.61 -32.99
C ILE A 726 -16.07 -14.70 -32.08
N PRO A 727 -14.86 -14.46 -32.60
CA PRO A 727 -13.61 -14.56 -31.83
C PRO A 727 -13.60 -13.66 -30.58
N SER A 728 -13.12 -14.20 -29.46
CA SER A 728 -12.95 -13.45 -28.22
C SER A 728 -12.00 -12.28 -28.43
N THR A 729 -12.29 -11.15 -27.77
CA THR A 729 -11.38 -10.00 -27.71
C THR A 729 -10.56 -9.97 -26.42
N VAL A 730 -10.91 -10.81 -25.44
CA VAL A 730 -10.29 -10.86 -24.10
C VAL A 730 -9.26 -11.99 -24.00
N TYR A 731 -9.59 -13.15 -24.59
CA TYR A 731 -8.82 -14.38 -24.48
C TYR A 731 -8.16 -14.71 -25.82
N LYS A 732 -6.83 -14.85 -25.81
CA LYS A 732 -6.00 -15.15 -26.98
C LYS A 732 -5.11 -16.34 -26.70
N TRP A 733 -4.86 -17.13 -27.76
CA TRP A 733 -4.04 -18.34 -27.69
C TRP A 733 -2.60 -18.07 -27.28
N ASN A 734 -2.00 -16.99 -27.78
CA ASN A 734 -0.63 -16.65 -27.43
C ASN A 734 -0.49 -16.28 -25.94
N ASP A 735 -1.41 -15.46 -25.41
CA ASP A 735 -1.46 -15.13 -23.98
C ASP A 735 -1.64 -16.41 -23.12
N PHE A 736 -2.43 -17.37 -23.60
CA PHE A 736 -2.58 -18.68 -22.94
C PHE A 736 -1.27 -19.46 -22.94
N LEU A 737 -0.56 -19.52 -24.08
CA LEU A 737 0.73 -20.22 -24.17
C LEU A 737 1.79 -19.58 -23.28
N ASP A 738 1.81 -18.25 -23.17
CA ASP A 738 2.72 -17.51 -22.29
C ASP A 738 2.44 -17.87 -20.81
N GLY A 739 1.16 -17.87 -20.40
CA GLY A 739 0.76 -18.29 -19.05
C GLY A 739 1.02 -19.78 -18.77
N LEU A 740 0.77 -20.64 -19.75
CA LEU A 740 1.06 -22.07 -19.66
C LEU A 740 2.57 -22.34 -19.53
N ASN A 741 3.39 -21.55 -20.24
CA ASN A 741 4.84 -21.62 -20.16
C ASN A 741 5.36 -21.30 -18.76
N ALA A 742 4.88 -20.21 -18.17
CA ALA A 742 5.18 -19.86 -16.78
C ALA A 742 4.77 -20.98 -15.81
N MET A 743 3.55 -21.49 -15.93
CA MET A 743 3.01 -22.50 -15.02
C MET A 743 3.63 -23.90 -15.21
N HIS A 744 4.12 -24.24 -16.41
CA HIS A 744 4.79 -25.50 -16.67
C HIS A 744 6.28 -25.46 -16.28
N ASN A 745 7.01 -24.44 -16.71
CA ASN A 745 8.46 -24.40 -16.56
C ASN A 745 8.90 -23.88 -15.18
N ILE A 746 8.19 -22.88 -14.66
CA ILE A 746 8.47 -22.29 -13.36
C ILE A 746 7.59 -22.95 -12.29
N GLY A 747 6.28 -22.94 -12.50
CA GLY A 747 5.30 -23.42 -11.53
C GLY A 747 5.13 -22.49 -10.33
N VAL A 748 4.28 -22.89 -9.38
CA VAL A 748 3.90 -22.09 -8.20
C VAL A 748 3.76 -23.02 -7.00
N ALA A 749 4.37 -22.67 -5.87
CA ALA A 749 4.36 -23.51 -4.65
C ALA A 749 4.85 -24.95 -4.90
N GLY A 750 5.85 -25.12 -5.78
CA GLY A 750 6.35 -26.44 -6.19
C GLY A 750 5.44 -27.21 -7.15
N ASN A 751 4.21 -26.73 -7.42
CA ASN A 751 3.28 -27.34 -8.37
C ASN A 751 3.51 -26.78 -9.77
N LYS A 752 3.59 -27.67 -10.76
CA LYS A 752 3.75 -27.32 -12.17
C LYS A 752 2.59 -27.86 -12.98
N PHE A 753 2.18 -27.12 -14.01
CA PHE A 753 1.18 -27.63 -14.94
C PHE A 753 1.75 -28.83 -15.67
N TRP A 754 1.20 -30.00 -15.40
CA TRP A 754 1.73 -31.24 -15.94
C TRP A 754 1.42 -31.37 -17.45
N LEU A 755 2.47 -31.54 -18.27
CA LEU A 755 2.36 -31.78 -19.73
C LEU A 755 3.06 -33.06 -20.19
N LEU A 756 4.07 -33.52 -19.46
CA LEU A 756 4.99 -34.58 -19.91
C LEU A 756 5.18 -35.65 -18.83
N ASN A 757 5.26 -36.90 -19.27
CA ASN A 757 5.81 -38.02 -18.50
C ASN A 757 7.18 -38.41 -19.08
N ASP A 758 8.22 -38.40 -18.25
CA ASP A 758 9.56 -38.80 -18.67
C ASP A 758 9.71 -40.29 -19.01
N GLU A 759 8.77 -41.14 -18.56
CA GLU A 759 8.72 -42.56 -18.89
C GLU A 759 8.04 -42.86 -20.24
N ALA A 760 7.32 -41.88 -20.82
CA ALA A 760 6.61 -42.03 -22.08
C ALA A 760 7.44 -41.51 -23.26
N ASP A 761 7.20 -42.06 -24.45
CA ASP A 761 7.77 -41.53 -25.68
C ASP A 761 7.16 -40.18 -26.08
N ASP A 762 7.88 -39.43 -26.93
CA ASP A 762 7.48 -38.09 -27.37
C ASP A 762 6.10 -38.08 -28.05
N ALA A 763 5.74 -39.14 -28.79
CA ALA A 763 4.45 -39.21 -29.47
C ALA A 763 3.29 -39.33 -28.49
N THR A 764 3.47 -40.13 -27.43
CA THR A 764 2.51 -40.27 -26.33
C THR A 764 2.44 -38.99 -25.51
N ASN A 765 3.58 -38.38 -25.19
CA ASN A 765 3.65 -37.11 -24.46
C ASN A 765 2.95 -35.95 -25.20
N ILE A 766 3.05 -35.89 -26.53
CA ILE A 766 2.29 -34.93 -27.34
C ILE A 766 0.78 -35.09 -27.12
N ILE A 767 0.28 -36.33 -27.00
CA ILE A 767 -1.14 -36.59 -26.75
C ILE A 767 -1.51 -36.21 -25.32
N TYR A 768 -0.71 -36.58 -24.32
CA TYR A 768 -0.94 -36.20 -22.92
C TYR A 768 -1.03 -34.68 -22.76
N ALA A 769 -0.07 -33.93 -23.29
CA ALA A 769 -0.04 -32.47 -23.22
C ALA A 769 -1.33 -31.85 -23.83
N LYS A 770 -1.73 -32.32 -25.02
CA LYS A 770 -2.95 -31.81 -25.69
C LYS A 770 -4.23 -32.15 -24.93
N VAL A 771 -4.30 -33.31 -24.29
CA VAL A 771 -5.44 -33.70 -23.45
C VAL A 771 -5.51 -32.85 -22.19
N ALA A 772 -4.37 -32.61 -21.52
CA ALA A 772 -4.30 -31.74 -20.35
C ALA A 772 -4.74 -30.30 -20.68
N ILE A 773 -4.22 -29.75 -21.79
CA ILE A 773 -4.60 -28.43 -22.31
C ILE A 773 -6.09 -28.38 -22.65
N ALA A 774 -6.61 -29.39 -23.36
CA ALA A 774 -8.02 -29.45 -23.73
C ALA A 774 -8.94 -29.52 -22.51
N ALA A 775 -8.57 -30.28 -21.47
CA ALA A 775 -9.37 -30.40 -20.26
C ALA A 775 -9.51 -29.04 -19.55
N PHE A 776 -8.42 -28.29 -19.41
CA PHE A 776 -8.43 -26.93 -18.84
C PHE A 776 -9.25 -25.94 -19.68
N LEU A 777 -9.03 -25.93 -20.99
CA LEU A 777 -9.71 -25.01 -21.90
C LEU A 777 -11.20 -25.31 -22.01
N ALA A 778 -11.63 -26.57 -21.89
CA ALA A 778 -13.04 -26.92 -21.89
C ALA A 778 -13.83 -26.22 -20.77
N GLN A 779 -13.21 -26.11 -19.59
CA GLN A 779 -13.78 -25.40 -18.44
C GLN A 779 -13.78 -23.90 -18.70
N SER A 780 -12.62 -23.37 -19.08
CA SER A 780 -12.40 -21.95 -19.44
C SER A 780 -13.44 -21.43 -20.45
N MET A 781 -13.71 -22.22 -21.49
CA MET A 781 -14.69 -21.90 -22.53
C MET A 781 -16.11 -21.78 -21.99
N GLN A 782 -16.46 -22.60 -20.99
CA GLN A 782 -17.78 -22.58 -20.38
C GLN A 782 -17.91 -21.48 -19.31
N GLU A 783 -16.86 -21.18 -18.55
CA GLU A 783 -16.89 -20.17 -17.48
C GLU A 783 -16.88 -18.74 -18.02
N THR A 784 -15.96 -18.42 -18.95
CA THR A 784 -15.61 -17.02 -19.23
C THR A 784 -15.51 -16.67 -20.71
N ILE A 785 -14.87 -17.53 -21.52
CA ILE A 785 -14.60 -17.19 -22.93
C ILE A 785 -15.91 -16.99 -23.69
N ARG A 786 -16.92 -17.85 -23.46
CA ARG A 786 -18.24 -17.72 -24.11
C ARG A 786 -18.95 -16.40 -23.85
N TYR A 787 -18.61 -15.69 -22.78
CA TYR A 787 -19.18 -14.39 -22.40
C TYR A 787 -18.27 -13.21 -22.76
N ASN A 788 -17.06 -13.48 -23.25
CA ASN A 788 -16.03 -12.48 -23.52
C ASN A 788 -15.77 -11.56 -22.31
N ALA A 789 -15.77 -12.16 -21.12
CA ALA A 789 -15.63 -11.46 -19.85
C ALA A 789 -14.55 -12.12 -19.00
N CYS A 790 -13.63 -11.31 -18.49
CA CYS A 790 -12.65 -11.68 -17.49
C CYS A 790 -13.20 -11.50 -16.07
N ASP A 791 -14.04 -10.48 -15.86
CA ASP A 791 -14.78 -10.22 -14.64
C ASP A 791 -16.11 -10.97 -14.63
N GLU A 792 -16.53 -11.36 -13.44
CA GLU A 792 -17.84 -11.95 -13.22
C GLU A 792 -18.98 -10.99 -13.62
N ASN A 793 -19.98 -11.54 -14.30
CA ASN A 793 -21.21 -10.80 -14.59
C ASN A 793 -22.17 -10.85 -13.41
N ASN A 794 -23.02 -9.83 -13.28
CA ASN A 794 -24.12 -9.87 -12.32
C ASN A 794 -25.23 -10.80 -12.82
N TRP A 795 -25.35 -11.98 -12.20
CA TRP A 795 -26.38 -12.99 -12.45
C TRP A 795 -27.48 -12.99 -11.38
N SER A 796 -27.41 -12.09 -10.40
CA SER A 796 -28.30 -12.08 -9.25
C SER A 796 -29.69 -11.57 -9.63
N GLU A 797 -30.70 -12.42 -9.45
CA GLU A 797 -32.10 -12.11 -9.74
C GLU A 797 -33.02 -12.64 -8.63
N VAL A 798 -34.21 -12.05 -8.48
CA VAL A 798 -35.20 -12.48 -7.46
C VAL A 798 -35.55 -13.95 -7.63
N LYS A 799 -35.60 -14.46 -8.87
CA LYS A 799 -35.86 -15.87 -9.17
C LYS A 799 -34.80 -16.83 -8.59
N TYR A 800 -33.62 -16.32 -8.24
CA TYR A 800 -32.51 -17.05 -7.62
C TYR A 800 -32.28 -16.66 -6.16
N GLY A 801 -33.21 -15.90 -5.54
CA GLY A 801 -33.16 -15.55 -4.12
C GLY A 801 -32.48 -14.21 -3.80
N ALA A 802 -32.15 -13.40 -4.80
CA ALA A 802 -31.65 -12.04 -4.57
C ALA A 802 -32.77 -11.09 -4.10
N PRO A 803 -32.46 -10.00 -3.38
CA PRO A 803 -33.47 -9.04 -2.89
C PRO A 803 -34.13 -8.22 -4.01
N ALA A 804 -33.46 -8.08 -5.16
CA ALA A 804 -33.97 -7.46 -6.37
C ALA A 804 -33.34 -8.12 -7.61
N ASP A 805 -33.79 -7.75 -8.81
CA ASP A 805 -33.09 -8.12 -10.03
C ASP A 805 -31.86 -7.22 -10.24
N TYR A 806 -30.71 -7.84 -10.50
CA TYR A 806 -29.40 -7.21 -10.65
C TYR A 806 -29.05 -6.23 -9.52
N PRO A 807 -29.10 -6.65 -8.24
CA PRO A 807 -28.67 -5.83 -7.11
C PRO A 807 -27.20 -5.45 -7.28
N MET A 808 -26.82 -4.22 -6.96
CA MET A 808 -25.41 -3.80 -7.08
C MET A 808 -24.51 -4.52 -6.07
N SER A 809 -25.06 -4.98 -4.95
CA SER A 809 -24.39 -5.82 -3.95
C SER A 809 -23.95 -7.20 -4.47
N ALA A 810 -24.28 -7.56 -5.72
CA ALA A 810 -23.72 -8.73 -6.39
C ALA A 810 -22.17 -8.72 -6.45
N SER A 811 -21.53 -7.55 -6.35
CA SER A 811 -20.07 -7.43 -6.24
C SER A 811 -19.50 -8.05 -4.96
N CYS A 812 -20.33 -8.20 -3.93
CA CYS A 812 -19.99 -8.80 -2.64
C CYS A 812 -20.20 -10.32 -2.63
N GLY A 813 -21.02 -10.83 -3.55
CA GLY A 813 -21.39 -12.24 -3.61
C GLY A 813 -22.69 -12.46 -4.40
N GLN A 814 -22.81 -13.64 -5.02
CA GLN A 814 -23.97 -14.00 -5.83
C GLN A 814 -24.46 -15.42 -5.49
N LEU A 815 -25.75 -15.69 -5.72
CA LEU A 815 -26.37 -17.00 -5.48
C LEU A 815 -26.21 -17.48 -4.02
N GLY A 816 -26.32 -16.56 -3.06
CA GLY A 816 -26.19 -16.83 -1.62
C GLY A 816 -24.75 -16.92 -1.10
N GLN A 817 -23.76 -16.70 -1.97
CA GLN A 817 -22.35 -16.63 -1.60
C GLN A 817 -22.00 -15.25 -1.01
N LYS A 818 -20.94 -15.19 -0.20
CA LYS A 818 -20.34 -13.96 0.34
C LYS A 818 -18.83 -14.00 0.15
N TYR A 819 -18.33 -13.36 -0.89
CA TYR A 819 -16.93 -13.49 -1.32
C TYR A 819 -15.94 -12.89 -0.30
N ALA A 820 -16.35 -11.85 0.43
CA ALA A 820 -15.53 -11.30 1.52
C ALA A 820 -15.38 -12.28 2.70
N ASP A 821 -16.27 -13.26 2.86
CA ASP A 821 -16.17 -14.29 3.90
C ASP A 821 -15.30 -15.47 3.45
N TYR A 822 -14.93 -15.55 2.16
CA TYR A 822 -14.08 -16.62 1.62
C TYR A 822 -12.66 -16.40 2.10
N GLY A 823 -12.29 -17.15 3.13
CA GLY A 823 -11.05 -16.88 3.86
C GLY A 823 -11.20 -16.85 5.36
N VAL A 824 -12.42 -16.90 5.89
CA VAL A 824 -12.66 -16.93 7.34
C VAL A 824 -12.88 -18.37 7.77
N ASN A 825 -12.17 -18.81 8.81
CA ASN A 825 -12.43 -20.08 9.44
C ASN A 825 -13.77 -20.03 10.21
N PRO A 826 -14.73 -20.91 9.90
CA PRO A 826 -16.06 -20.86 10.51
C PRO A 826 -16.07 -21.22 12.00
N ASN A 827 -15.04 -21.91 12.50
CA ASN A 827 -14.93 -22.33 13.89
C ASN A 827 -14.23 -21.29 14.76
N SER A 828 -13.12 -20.70 14.27
CA SER A 828 -12.34 -19.71 15.02
C SER A 828 -12.79 -18.27 14.78
N GLY A 829 -13.45 -18.00 13.64
CA GLY A 829 -13.81 -16.66 13.19
C GLY A 829 -12.61 -15.83 12.71
N LEU A 830 -11.42 -16.42 12.61
CA LEU A 830 -10.19 -15.77 12.15
C LEU A 830 -9.99 -16.00 10.65
N ASP A 831 -9.27 -15.07 10.02
CA ASP A 831 -8.81 -15.22 8.65
C ASP A 831 -7.78 -16.36 8.54
N TYR A 832 -7.88 -17.17 7.50
CA TYR A 832 -6.85 -18.13 7.11
C TYR A 832 -5.57 -17.38 6.73
N ALA A 833 -4.43 -18.05 6.86
CA ALA A 833 -3.11 -17.43 6.74
C ALA A 833 -2.86 -16.69 5.42
N TYR A 834 -3.45 -17.16 4.31
CA TYR A 834 -3.29 -16.55 2.98
C TYR A 834 -4.47 -15.65 2.57
N SER A 835 -5.37 -15.31 3.48
CA SER A 835 -6.50 -14.45 3.14
C SER A 835 -6.04 -13.01 3.03
N CYS A 836 -6.32 -12.39 1.88
CA CYS A 836 -6.12 -10.95 1.76
C CYS A 836 -6.86 -10.21 2.89
N PRO A 837 -6.26 -9.14 3.45
CA PRO A 837 -6.95 -8.29 4.40
C PRO A 837 -8.19 -7.66 3.73
N ARG A 838 -9.27 -7.47 4.50
CA ARG A 838 -10.40 -6.66 4.04
C ARG A 838 -9.94 -5.21 3.93
N ASP A 839 -10.33 -4.55 2.84
CA ASP A 839 -10.06 -3.14 2.62
C ASP A 839 -11.37 -2.40 2.35
N ASN A 840 -11.90 -1.75 3.38
CA ASN A 840 -13.09 -0.92 3.28
C ASN A 840 -12.85 0.37 2.47
N LYS A 841 -11.59 0.70 2.17
CA LYS A 841 -11.21 1.84 1.33
C LYS A 841 -11.03 1.45 -0.15
N MET A 842 -11.28 0.20 -0.53
CA MET A 842 -11.13 -0.27 -1.91
C MET A 842 -12.16 0.38 -2.84
N GLU A 843 -11.65 1.05 -3.89
CA GLU A 843 -12.44 1.61 -4.98
C GLU A 843 -12.05 0.96 -6.31
N VAL A 844 -12.88 0.04 -6.80
CA VAL A 844 -12.59 -0.74 -8.00
C VAL A 844 -13.86 -1.06 -8.79
N SER A 845 -13.76 -0.99 -10.12
CA SER A 845 -14.81 -1.41 -11.06
C SER A 845 -14.33 -2.59 -11.89
N ALA A 846 -15.24 -3.51 -12.24
CA ALA A 846 -14.99 -4.52 -13.26
C ALA A 846 -14.74 -3.85 -14.62
N LEU A 847 -13.81 -4.41 -15.41
CA LEU A 847 -13.45 -3.87 -16.72
C LEU A 847 -14.25 -4.52 -17.84
N THR A 848 -14.50 -5.80 -17.69
CA THR A 848 -15.22 -6.60 -18.67
C THR A 848 -16.59 -7.00 -18.12
N HIS A 849 -17.53 -7.26 -19.02
CA HIS A 849 -18.88 -7.66 -18.68
C HIS A 849 -19.54 -8.23 -19.94
N ALA A 850 -20.70 -8.85 -19.78
CA ALA A 850 -21.44 -9.42 -20.87
C ALA A 850 -22.18 -8.35 -21.68
N LYS A 851 -22.42 -8.63 -22.96
CA LYS A 851 -22.84 -7.61 -23.94
C LYS A 851 -24.27 -7.72 -24.44
N TRP A 852 -25.10 -8.61 -23.88
CA TRP A 852 -26.49 -8.79 -24.35
C TRP A 852 -27.34 -7.53 -24.17
N TYR A 853 -28.48 -7.46 -24.86
CA TYR A 853 -29.37 -6.31 -24.80
C TYR A 853 -29.86 -6.08 -23.37
N GLY A 854 -29.51 -4.92 -22.78
CA GLY A 854 -29.84 -4.60 -21.38
C GLY A 854 -28.97 -5.33 -20.35
N ALA A 855 -27.78 -5.79 -20.75
CA ALA A 855 -26.83 -6.44 -19.84
C ALA A 855 -26.54 -5.56 -18.61
N PRO A 856 -26.41 -6.19 -17.42
CA PRO A 856 -26.01 -5.51 -16.20
C PRO A 856 -24.71 -4.73 -16.39
N ALA A 857 -24.61 -3.60 -15.70
CA ALA A 857 -23.35 -2.88 -15.61
C ALA A 857 -22.25 -3.74 -14.99
N PRO A 858 -20.97 -3.46 -15.31
CA PRO A 858 -19.85 -3.98 -14.56
C PRO A 858 -20.05 -3.82 -13.04
N VAL A 859 -19.78 -4.88 -12.29
CA VAL A 859 -19.82 -4.86 -10.82
C VAL A 859 -18.74 -3.94 -10.26
N PHE A 860 -18.95 -3.42 -9.04
CA PHE A 860 -18.01 -2.49 -8.42
C PHE A 860 -18.00 -2.57 -6.90
N ALA A 861 -16.92 -2.06 -6.29
CA ALA A 861 -16.79 -1.83 -4.86
C ALA A 861 -16.34 -0.39 -4.62
N ALA A 862 -16.86 0.21 -3.55
CA ALA A 862 -16.58 1.57 -3.13
C ALA A 862 -16.79 1.71 -1.62
N PRO A 863 -16.06 2.61 -0.93
CA PRO A 863 -16.32 2.95 0.46
C PRO A 863 -17.70 3.58 0.62
N ASP A 864 -18.34 3.36 1.77
CA ASP A 864 -19.65 3.96 2.03
C ASP A 864 -19.55 5.49 2.03
N ALA A 865 -18.47 6.05 2.59
CA ALA A 865 -18.21 7.48 2.61
C ALA A 865 -18.23 8.12 1.19
N VAL A 866 -17.77 7.42 0.15
CA VAL A 866 -17.81 7.91 -1.24
C VAL A 866 -19.24 7.93 -1.78
N LEU A 867 -20.02 6.89 -1.49
CA LEU A 867 -21.39 6.76 -1.98
C LEU A 867 -22.34 7.69 -1.21
N GLU A 868 -22.13 7.88 0.10
CA GLU A 868 -22.89 8.80 0.94
C GLU A 868 -22.68 10.26 0.55
N GLU A 869 -21.44 10.69 0.33
CA GLU A 869 -21.12 12.04 -0.15
C GLU A 869 -21.89 12.40 -1.43
N ARG A 870 -22.19 11.39 -2.25
CA ARG A 870 -22.91 11.53 -3.53
C ARG A 870 -24.41 11.26 -3.44
N GLY A 871 -24.94 10.96 -2.25
CA GLY A 871 -26.35 10.63 -2.05
C GLY A 871 -26.79 9.34 -2.76
N LEU A 872 -25.87 8.39 -2.94
CA LEU A 872 -26.11 7.12 -3.64
C LEU A 872 -26.53 5.97 -2.71
N LEU A 873 -26.51 6.19 -1.39
CA LEU A 873 -27.03 5.22 -0.41
C LEU A 873 -28.42 5.60 0.07
N VAL A 874 -29.26 4.58 0.28
CA VAL A 874 -30.57 4.70 0.94
C VAL A 874 -30.58 3.77 2.14
N ASN A 875 -30.60 4.33 3.35
CA ASN A 875 -30.47 3.59 4.62
C ASN A 875 -29.21 2.69 4.66
N GLY A 876 -28.08 3.19 4.15
CA GLY A 876 -26.80 2.44 4.12
C GLY A 876 -26.73 1.35 3.05
N ALA A 877 -27.73 1.24 2.17
CA ALA A 877 -27.75 0.25 1.10
C ALA A 877 -27.66 0.89 -0.29
N VAL A 878 -26.98 0.21 -1.20
CA VAL A 878 -27.02 0.55 -2.64
C VAL A 878 -28.34 0.08 -3.26
N GLY A 879 -28.57 0.45 -4.52
CA GLY A 879 -29.75 0.00 -5.26
C GLY A 879 -29.43 -1.14 -6.23
N ARG A 880 -29.95 -1.04 -7.46
CA ARG A 880 -29.88 -2.10 -8.48
C ARG A 880 -29.68 -1.55 -9.87
N TRP A 881 -29.30 -2.44 -10.79
CA TRP A 881 -29.40 -2.18 -12.21
C TRP A 881 -30.81 -2.51 -12.72
N THR A 882 -31.36 -1.68 -13.60
CA THR A 882 -32.52 -2.07 -14.41
C THR A 882 -32.11 -2.24 -15.85
N ASN A 883 -32.64 -3.27 -16.51
CA ASN A 883 -32.51 -3.45 -17.97
C ASN A 883 -33.56 -2.64 -18.76
N ASN A 884 -34.41 -1.85 -18.08
CA ASN A 884 -35.39 -0.99 -18.72
C ASN A 884 -34.74 0.24 -19.37
N GLY A 885 -35.45 0.82 -20.34
CA GLY A 885 -34.98 1.98 -21.10
C GLY A 885 -34.24 1.57 -22.37
N HIS A 886 -34.00 2.56 -23.24
CA HIS A 886 -33.28 2.37 -24.49
C HIS A 886 -32.28 3.51 -24.65
N CYS A 887 -31.05 3.16 -25.02
CA CYS A 887 -30.02 4.12 -25.38
C CYS A 887 -30.06 4.34 -26.89
N ASN A 888 -30.36 5.57 -27.32
CA ASN A 888 -30.53 5.88 -28.74
C ASN A 888 -29.26 5.62 -29.56
N ASP A 889 -28.10 5.90 -28.94
CA ASP A 889 -26.78 5.66 -29.52
C ASP A 889 -25.96 4.86 -28.51
N ALA A 890 -25.37 3.76 -28.98
CA ALA A 890 -24.48 2.94 -28.16
C ALA A 890 -23.09 3.61 -28.10
N PRO A 891 -22.51 3.82 -26.91
CA PRO A 891 -21.23 4.51 -26.77
C PRO A 891 -20.08 3.67 -27.36
N GLU A 892 -19.27 4.26 -28.24
CA GLU A 892 -18.05 3.61 -28.75
C GLU A 892 -16.88 3.72 -27.76
N LYS A 893 -16.92 4.72 -26.88
CA LYS A 893 -15.92 5.00 -25.84
C LYS A 893 -16.63 5.40 -24.55
N VAL A 894 -15.94 5.22 -23.44
CA VAL A 894 -16.38 5.67 -22.11
C VAL A 894 -15.24 6.37 -21.40
N ASP A 895 -15.59 7.25 -20.46
CA ASP A 895 -14.63 7.92 -19.61
C ASP A 895 -14.05 6.91 -18.59
N THR A 896 -12.81 6.48 -18.84
CA THR A 896 -12.11 5.49 -18.02
C THR A 896 -11.48 6.08 -16.75
N SER A 897 -11.42 7.42 -16.62
CA SER A 897 -11.01 8.09 -15.38
C SER A 897 -12.08 8.00 -14.30
N LYS A 898 -13.34 7.82 -14.72
CA LYS A 898 -14.50 7.61 -13.86
C LYS A 898 -14.71 6.13 -13.55
N GLN A 899 -15.04 5.85 -12.30
CA GLN A 899 -15.61 4.58 -11.86
C GLN A 899 -16.95 4.33 -12.55
N VAL A 900 -17.35 3.06 -12.67
CA VAL A 900 -18.53 2.68 -13.46
C VAL A 900 -19.81 3.37 -13.00
N TRP A 901 -19.95 3.62 -11.70
CA TRP A 901 -21.11 4.27 -11.08
C TRP A 901 -21.14 5.80 -11.24
N GLU A 902 -20.04 6.41 -11.69
CA GLU A 902 -19.93 7.87 -11.90
C GLU A 902 -20.17 8.28 -13.35
N ARG A 903 -20.27 7.32 -14.27
CA ARG A 903 -20.44 7.56 -15.70
C ARG A 903 -21.88 7.92 -16.03
N ASP A 904 -22.06 8.77 -17.05
CA ASP A 904 -23.37 9.22 -17.49
C ASP A 904 -24.31 8.05 -17.85
N THR A 905 -25.62 8.29 -17.72
CA THR A 905 -26.65 7.38 -18.25
C THR A 905 -26.40 7.07 -19.73
N CYS A 906 -26.56 5.80 -20.12
CA CYS A 906 -26.24 5.30 -21.46
C CYS A 906 -24.76 5.40 -21.88
N LYS A 907 -23.84 5.69 -20.94
CA LYS A 907 -22.38 5.69 -21.14
C LYS A 907 -21.62 4.92 -20.06
N THR A 908 -22.30 4.00 -19.38
CA THR A 908 -21.73 3.19 -18.31
C THR A 908 -20.63 2.26 -18.83
N TYR A 909 -20.83 1.69 -20.02
CA TYR A 909 -19.87 0.79 -20.69
C TYR A 909 -19.99 0.87 -22.22
N VAL A 910 -18.91 0.51 -22.93
CA VAL A 910 -18.87 0.52 -24.40
C VAL A 910 -19.91 -0.44 -24.98
N GLY A 911 -20.74 0.06 -25.91
CA GLY A 911 -21.79 -0.71 -26.56
C GLY A 911 -23.10 -0.83 -25.76
N GLN A 912 -23.30 -0.05 -24.70
CA GLN A 912 -24.54 -0.03 -23.92
C GLN A 912 -25.77 0.27 -24.80
N GLN A 913 -26.73 -0.66 -24.82
CA GLN A 913 -27.96 -0.53 -25.62
C GLN A 913 -29.20 -0.17 -24.78
N ALA A 914 -29.17 -0.48 -23.48
CA ALA A 914 -30.27 -0.28 -22.55
C ALA A 914 -29.75 -0.34 -21.11
N GLY A 915 -30.62 0.03 -20.18
CA GLY A 915 -30.40 -0.09 -18.74
C GLY A 915 -29.71 1.10 -18.10
N THR A 916 -29.88 1.20 -16.78
CA THR A 916 -29.33 2.27 -15.93
C THR A 916 -29.29 1.83 -14.47
N PHE A 917 -28.46 2.49 -13.67
CA PHE A 917 -28.50 2.38 -12.22
C PHE A 917 -29.77 3.03 -11.63
N ILE A 918 -30.32 2.40 -10.60
CA ILE A 918 -31.40 2.94 -9.74
C ILE A 918 -30.89 2.86 -8.30
N TRP A 919 -30.81 4.00 -7.61
CA TRP A 919 -30.32 4.13 -6.24
C TRP A 919 -31.49 4.18 -5.23
N ASP A 920 -32.16 3.05 -5.04
CA ASP A 920 -33.39 2.92 -4.24
C ASP A 920 -33.23 2.08 -2.97
N GLY A 921 -32.01 1.67 -2.62
CA GLY A 921 -31.73 0.79 -1.46
C GLY A 921 -32.17 -0.66 -1.65
N SER A 922 -32.61 -1.05 -2.86
CA SER A 922 -33.16 -2.38 -3.12
C SER A 922 -32.15 -3.53 -2.98
N SER A 923 -30.85 -3.23 -2.95
CA SER A 923 -29.80 -4.21 -2.68
C SER A 923 -29.78 -4.67 -1.22
N GLN A 924 -30.38 -3.90 -0.30
CA GLN A 924 -30.44 -4.14 1.16
C GLN A 924 -29.08 -4.21 1.88
N GLU A 925 -27.98 -4.01 1.17
CA GLU A 925 -26.61 -4.08 1.67
C GLU A 925 -25.74 -3.02 0.96
N SER A 926 -24.60 -2.69 1.57
CA SER A 926 -23.53 -1.87 1.00
C SER A 926 -22.63 -2.68 0.05
N VAL A 927 -21.75 -1.99 -0.69
CA VAL A 927 -20.64 -2.57 -1.48
C VAL A 927 -19.25 -2.27 -0.89
N GLU A 928 -19.18 -1.71 0.32
CA GLU A 928 -17.94 -1.46 1.05
C GLU A 928 -17.24 -2.77 1.45
N GLY A 929 -15.92 -2.84 1.27
CA GLY A 929 -15.12 -4.03 1.59
C GLY A 929 -15.34 -5.21 0.64
N CYS A 930 -16.15 -5.01 -0.41
CA CYS A 930 -16.28 -5.93 -1.54
C CYS A 930 -15.09 -5.72 -2.51
N GLY A 931 -15.05 -6.43 -3.64
CA GLY A 931 -13.89 -6.40 -4.54
C GLY A 931 -13.36 -7.78 -4.95
N TRP A 932 -13.91 -8.83 -4.35
CA TRP A 932 -13.40 -10.20 -4.45
C TRP A 932 -14.26 -11.11 -5.35
N TRP A 933 -14.94 -10.54 -6.35
CA TRP A 933 -15.70 -11.29 -7.35
C TRP A 933 -14.80 -12.09 -8.29
N GLY A 934 -15.42 -12.96 -9.10
CA GLY A 934 -14.72 -13.82 -10.04
C GLY A 934 -13.88 -13.05 -11.07
N ARG A 935 -12.59 -13.37 -11.17
CA ARG A 935 -11.66 -12.81 -12.15
C ARG A 935 -10.83 -13.86 -12.86
N GLY A 936 -10.48 -13.59 -14.11
CA GLY A 936 -9.68 -14.50 -14.92
C GLY A 936 -10.48 -15.70 -15.43
N VAL A 937 -9.80 -16.62 -16.12
CA VAL A 937 -10.43 -17.59 -17.02
C VAL A 937 -11.30 -18.66 -16.33
N ILE A 938 -11.09 -18.92 -15.03
CA ILE A 938 -11.91 -19.82 -14.20
C ILE A 938 -12.60 -19.05 -13.05
N GLN A 939 -12.67 -17.71 -13.13
CA GLN A 939 -13.38 -16.88 -12.14
C GLN A 939 -12.84 -17.06 -10.70
N THR A 940 -11.54 -16.83 -10.51
CA THR A 940 -10.90 -16.80 -9.19
C THR A 940 -11.66 -15.81 -8.29
N THR A 941 -12.23 -16.31 -7.19
CA THR A 941 -13.18 -15.59 -6.34
C THR A 941 -12.78 -15.69 -4.86
N GLY A 942 -12.94 -14.62 -4.09
CA GLY A 942 -12.79 -14.62 -2.63
C GLY A 942 -11.39 -14.33 -2.11
N ARG A 943 -11.29 -13.71 -0.93
CA ARG A 943 -10.04 -13.19 -0.34
C ARG A 943 -8.92 -14.23 -0.23
N GLN A 944 -9.27 -15.46 0.13
CA GLN A 944 -8.30 -16.56 0.23
C GLN A 944 -7.63 -16.87 -1.10
N ASN A 945 -8.38 -16.94 -2.20
CA ASN A 945 -7.83 -17.32 -3.50
C ASN A 945 -6.94 -16.20 -4.05
N PHE A 946 -7.39 -14.94 -3.96
CA PHE A 946 -6.58 -13.79 -4.34
C PHE A 946 -5.33 -13.67 -3.49
N GLY A 947 -5.43 -13.90 -2.18
CA GLY A 947 -4.28 -13.80 -1.29
C GLY A 947 -3.29 -14.94 -1.47
N THR A 948 -3.76 -16.16 -1.74
CA THR A 948 -2.88 -17.28 -2.10
C THR A 948 -2.15 -16.97 -3.42
N LEU A 949 -2.86 -16.45 -4.44
CA LEU A 949 -2.23 -15.99 -5.69
C LEU A 949 -1.17 -14.91 -5.40
N ASN A 950 -1.51 -13.91 -4.59
CA ASN A 950 -0.62 -12.81 -4.24
C ASN A 950 0.61 -13.25 -3.44
N HIS A 951 0.47 -14.25 -2.59
CA HIS A 951 1.58 -14.80 -1.81
C HIS A 951 2.64 -15.44 -2.69
N TYR A 952 2.24 -16.22 -3.70
CA TYR A 952 3.19 -16.96 -4.51
C TYR A 952 3.59 -16.29 -5.82
N LEU A 953 2.76 -15.40 -6.37
CA LEU A 953 3.04 -14.75 -7.65
C LEU A 953 3.29 -13.24 -7.55
N GLY A 954 2.69 -12.58 -6.56
CA GLY A 954 2.77 -11.14 -6.36
C GLY A 954 3.62 -10.72 -5.17
N ARG A 955 3.35 -9.50 -4.68
CA ARG A 955 3.91 -9.01 -3.41
C ARG A 955 3.17 -9.64 -2.24
N SER A 956 3.74 -10.70 -1.68
CA SER A 956 3.15 -11.42 -0.56
C SER A 956 2.63 -10.51 0.55
N HIS A 957 1.41 -10.78 0.98
CA HIS A 957 0.72 -10.08 2.07
C HIS A 957 0.82 -10.81 3.42
N VAL A 958 1.32 -12.05 3.40
CA VAL A 958 1.43 -12.94 4.56
C VAL A 958 2.50 -12.43 5.50
N ASP A 959 2.19 -12.42 6.81
CA ASP A 959 3.15 -12.06 7.84
C ASP A 959 4.33 -13.03 7.87
N PRO A 960 5.58 -12.57 7.65
CA PRO A 960 6.77 -13.41 7.72
C PRO A 960 6.92 -14.19 9.03
N ALA A 961 6.38 -13.68 10.14
CA ALA A 961 6.43 -14.38 11.42
C ALA A 961 5.52 -15.62 11.48
N THR A 962 4.64 -15.82 10.49
CA THR A 962 3.75 -16.99 10.40
C THR A 962 4.34 -18.14 9.59
N ILE A 963 5.41 -17.90 8.82
CA ILE A 963 6.05 -18.91 7.98
C ILE A 963 6.51 -20.11 8.81
N GLY A 964 6.20 -21.31 8.34
CA GLY A 964 6.50 -22.59 9.01
C GLY A 964 5.54 -22.96 10.14
N LYS A 965 4.59 -22.10 10.51
CA LYS A 965 3.55 -22.41 11.51
C LYS A 965 2.35 -23.08 10.83
N THR A 966 1.68 -23.97 11.55
CA THR A 966 0.39 -24.52 11.13
C THR A 966 -0.73 -23.66 11.69
N ILE A 967 -1.46 -22.99 10.80
CA ILE A 967 -2.64 -22.17 11.12
C ILE A 967 -3.84 -22.87 10.49
N ASP A 968 -4.79 -23.28 11.34
CA ASP A 968 -6.04 -23.92 10.91
C ASP A 968 -5.85 -25.12 9.98
N GLY A 969 -4.84 -25.94 10.29
CA GLY A 969 -4.53 -27.16 9.54
C GLY A 969 -3.67 -26.95 8.30
N VAL A 970 -3.35 -25.70 7.95
CA VAL A 970 -2.46 -25.36 6.82
C VAL A 970 -1.12 -24.89 7.36
N THR A 971 -0.03 -25.54 6.93
CA THR A 971 1.33 -25.05 7.21
C THR A 971 1.64 -23.91 6.24
N VAL A 972 1.98 -22.75 6.78
CA VAL A 972 2.27 -21.56 5.98
C VAL A 972 3.66 -21.70 5.35
N GLU A 973 3.74 -21.64 4.04
CA GLU A 973 4.97 -21.74 3.27
C GLU A 973 5.58 -20.35 3.04
N ALA A 974 6.89 -20.31 2.81
CA ALA A 974 7.57 -19.07 2.47
C ALA A 974 7.19 -18.64 1.04
N PRO A 975 7.03 -17.32 0.77
CA PRO A 975 6.85 -16.84 -0.59
C PRO A 975 8.14 -17.03 -1.40
N PRO A 976 8.08 -17.09 -2.75
CA PRO A 976 9.28 -17.08 -3.57
C PRO A 976 10.10 -15.81 -3.32
N ALA A 977 11.43 -15.94 -3.26
CA ALA A 977 12.32 -14.80 -3.07
C ALA A 977 12.30 -13.81 -4.26
N ASN A 978 11.91 -14.27 -5.44
CA ASN A 978 11.80 -13.49 -6.67
C ASN A 978 10.53 -13.93 -7.43
N PRO A 979 9.34 -13.49 -6.97
CA PRO A 979 8.08 -13.91 -7.56
C PRO A 979 7.91 -13.31 -8.97
N LEU A 980 7.26 -14.05 -9.86
CA LEU A 980 7.18 -13.73 -11.29
C LEU A 980 6.56 -12.36 -11.57
N TYR A 981 5.57 -11.97 -10.75
CA TYR A 981 4.85 -10.70 -10.83
C TYR A 981 5.08 -9.87 -9.57
N ALA A 982 6.34 -9.78 -9.14
CA ALA A 982 6.79 -9.01 -7.97
C ALA A 982 6.37 -7.52 -7.97
N ASP A 983 5.99 -6.99 -9.12
CA ASP A 983 5.47 -5.65 -9.33
C ASP A 983 3.97 -5.51 -9.02
N LEU A 984 3.24 -6.62 -8.88
CA LEU A 984 1.80 -6.65 -8.67
C LEU A 984 1.42 -6.96 -7.22
N ASP A 985 0.35 -6.33 -6.73
CA ASP A 985 -0.29 -6.64 -5.44
C ASP A 985 -1.77 -6.92 -5.67
N PHE A 986 -2.13 -8.19 -5.82
CA PHE A 986 -3.52 -8.61 -6.09
C PHE A 986 -4.43 -8.43 -4.87
N CYS A 987 -3.89 -8.24 -3.66
CA CYS A 987 -4.70 -7.91 -2.49
C CYS A 987 -5.08 -6.43 -2.46
N SER A 988 -4.18 -5.54 -2.90
CA SER A 988 -4.44 -4.09 -2.95
C SER A 988 -5.21 -3.70 -4.22
N ASN A 989 -5.00 -4.41 -5.34
CA ASN A 989 -5.77 -4.24 -6.57
C ASN A 989 -6.04 -5.59 -7.26
N PRO A 990 -7.14 -6.28 -6.92
CA PRO A 990 -7.52 -7.53 -7.59
C PRO A 990 -7.84 -7.33 -9.08
N GLY A 991 -8.10 -6.08 -9.52
CA GLY A 991 -8.36 -5.71 -10.91
C GLY A 991 -7.24 -6.05 -11.89
N LEU A 992 -5.99 -6.14 -11.40
CA LEU A 992 -4.79 -6.41 -12.20
C LEU A 992 -4.89 -7.68 -13.04
N ILE A 993 -5.65 -8.69 -12.58
CA ILE A 993 -5.88 -9.94 -13.34
C ILE A 993 -6.53 -9.67 -14.70
N CYS A 994 -7.40 -8.66 -14.78
CA CYS A 994 -8.17 -8.34 -15.97
C CYS A 994 -7.72 -7.04 -16.65
N SER A 995 -7.01 -6.16 -15.94
CA SER A 995 -6.59 -4.85 -16.45
C SER A 995 -5.22 -4.85 -17.12
N SER A 996 -4.29 -5.69 -16.67
CA SER A 996 -2.89 -5.57 -17.08
C SER A 996 -2.71 -5.76 -18.59
N GLU A 997 -2.11 -4.77 -19.24
CA GLU A 997 -1.72 -4.81 -20.64
C GLU A 997 -0.27 -5.25 -20.80
N GLU A 998 0.58 -5.08 -19.78
CA GLU A 998 1.96 -5.60 -19.76
C GLU A 998 1.99 -7.12 -19.54
N ASN A 999 1.13 -7.64 -18.64
CA ASN A 999 1.11 -9.05 -18.23
C ASN A 999 -0.24 -9.70 -18.58
N LYS A 1000 -0.60 -9.75 -19.87
CA LYS A 1000 -1.91 -10.23 -20.35
C LYS A 1000 -2.21 -11.68 -19.99
N GLU A 1001 -1.17 -12.49 -19.83
CA GLU A 1001 -1.27 -13.89 -19.46
C GLU A 1001 -1.77 -14.13 -18.03
N ILE A 1002 -1.77 -13.12 -17.15
CA ILE A 1002 -2.23 -13.26 -15.76
C ILE A 1002 -3.67 -13.76 -15.68
N LYS A 1003 -4.55 -13.34 -16.60
CA LYS A 1003 -5.94 -13.81 -16.67
C LYS A 1003 -6.03 -15.33 -16.87
N TRP A 1004 -5.03 -15.93 -17.52
CA TRP A 1004 -4.89 -17.38 -17.67
C TRP A 1004 -4.22 -18.00 -16.46
N ILE A 1005 -3.15 -17.38 -15.96
CA ILE A 1005 -2.40 -17.87 -14.79
C ILE A 1005 -3.29 -17.97 -13.55
N ALA A 1006 -4.22 -17.04 -13.32
CA ALA A 1006 -5.17 -17.13 -12.22
C ALA A 1006 -5.96 -18.46 -12.25
N GLY A 1007 -6.38 -18.91 -13.43
CA GLY A 1007 -7.06 -20.20 -13.61
C GLY A 1007 -6.12 -21.40 -13.61
N LEU A 1008 -4.94 -21.29 -14.22
CA LEU A 1008 -3.93 -22.34 -14.22
C LEU A 1008 -3.39 -22.60 -12.80
N PHE A 1009 -3.26 -21.56 -11.98
CA PHE A 1009 -2.88 -21.67 -10.57
C PHE A 1009 -3.90 -22.50 -9.80
N TYR A 1010 -5.19 -22.20 -9.94
CA TYR A 1010 -6.27 -23.04 -9.39
C TYR A 1010 -6.18 -24.48 -9.93
N TRP A 1011 -5.93 -24.65 -11.22
CA TRP A 1011 -5.83 -25.97 -11.85
C TRP A 1011 -4.72 -26.83 -11.23
N VAL A 1012 -3.51 -26.29 -11.09
CA VAL A 1012 -2.38 -27.06 -10.57
C VAL A 1012 -2.51 -27.34 -9.07
N THR A 1013 -3.14 -26.45 -8.30
CA THR A 1013 -3.26 -26.57 -6.84
C THR A 1013 -4.51 -27.32 -6.37
N SER A 1014 -5.57 -27.35 -7.19
CA SER A 1014 -6.87 -27.91 -6.78
C SER A 1014 -7.36 -29.06 -7.65
N VAL A 1015 -6.98 -29.10 -8.94
CA VAL A 1015 -7.45 -30.13 -9.88
C VAL A 1015 -6.38 -31.21 -10.08
N GLN A 1016 -5.16 -30.82 -10.46
CA GLN A 1016 -4.06 -31.79 -10.65
C GLN A 1016 -3.58 -32.36 -9.32
N ALA A 1017 -3.64 -31.56 -8.25
CA ALA A 1017 -3.29 -31.94 -6.89
C ALA A 1017 -4.49 -32.45 -6.06
N TYR A 1018 -5.66 -32.69 -6.66
CA TYR A 1018 -6.82 -33.17 -5.92
C TYR A 1018 -6.50 -34.46 -5.15
N SER A 1019 -6.85 -34.48 -3.87
CA SER A 1019 -6.70 -35.62 -2.98
C SER A 1019 -7.91 -35.72 -2.05
N ASP A 1020 -8.48 -36.92 -1.90
CA ASP A 1020 -9.55 -37.21 -0.94
C ASP A 1020 -9.11 -38.33 0.02
N GLU A 1021 -8.02 -38.07 0.75
CA GLU A 1021 -7.41 -39.07 1.64
C GLU A 1021 -8.41 -39.62 2.67
N GLY A 1022 -8.71 -40.91 2.58
CA GLY A 1022 -9.67 -41.58 3.45
C GLY A 1022 -11.15 -41.30 3.13
N GLY A 1023 -11.43 -40.54 2.07
CA GLY A 1023 -12.77 -40.23 1.59
C GLY A 1023 -13.27 -41.17 0.49
N GLN A 1024 -14.34 -40.77 -0.19
CA GLN A 1024 -15.01 -41.56 -1.24
C GLN A 1024 -14.14 -41.69 -2.50
N TYR A 1025 -13.31 -40.70 -2.78
CA TYR A 1025 -12.51 -40.56 -4.00
C TYR A 1025 -11.01 -40.74 -3.75
N ALA A 1026 -10.63 -41.49 -2.69
CA ALA A 1026 -9.24 -41.68 -2.29
C ALA A 1026 -8.34 -42.30 -3.38
N ASP A 1027 -8.93 -43.12 -4.26
CA ASP A 1027 -8.20 -43.77 -5.38
C ASP A 1027 -8.11 -42.88 -6.63
N TRP A 1028 -8.81 -41.73 -6.64
CA TRP A 1028 -8.81 -40.84 -7.80
C TRP A 1028 -7.50 -40.06 -7.87
N ASN A 1029 -6.87 -40.07 -9.05
CA ASN A 1029 -5.66 -39.31 -9.31
C ASN A 1029 -5.68 -38.76 -10.74
N TYR A 1030 -5.49 -37.45 -10.87
CA TYR A 1030 -5.57 -36.73 -12.14
C TYR A 1030 -4.72 -37.38 -13.24
N TYR A 1031 -3.47 -37.71 -12.92
CA TYR A 1031 -2.54 -38.29 -13.89
C TYR A 1031 -2.98 -39.68 -14.34
N ASN A 1032 -3.40 -40.53 -13.41
CA ASN A 1032 -3.86 -41.88 -13.72
C ASN A 1032 -5.12 -41.86 -14.60
N GLU A 1033 -6.08 -40.96 -14.33
CA GLU A 1033 -7.30 -40.86 -15.12
C GLU A 1033 -7.05 -40.23 -16.51
N LEU A 1034 -6.19 -39.21 -16.61
CA LEU A 1034 -5.76 -38.68 -17.91
C LEU A 1034 -5.07 -39.78 -18.74
N LYS A 1035 -4.15 -40.51 -18.11
CA LYS A 1035 -3.44 -41.62 -18.74
C LYS A 1035 -4.41 -42.71 -19.20
N LYS A 1036 -5.36 -43.12 -18.36
CA LYS A 1036 -6.41 -44.10 -18.70
C LYS A 1036 -7.24 -43.64 -19.89
N TYR A 1037 -7.60 -42.35 -19.96
CA TYR A 1037 -8.31 -41.79 -21.11
C TYR A 1037 -7.50 -41.90 -22.41
N VAL A 1038 -6.22 -41.55 -22.37
CA VAL A 1038 -5.33 -41.66 -23.54
C VAL A 1038 -5.09 -43.13 -23.94
N ASP A 1039 -4.80 -44.01 -22.99
CA ASP A 1039 -4.58 -45.45 -23.23
C ASP A 1039 -5.83 -46.16 -23.79
N SER A 1040 -7.02 -45.65 -23.46
CA SER A 1040 -8.30 -46.15 -24.00
C SER A 1040 -8.53 -45.76 -25.48
N GLY A 1041 -7.63 -44.96 -26.06
CA GLY A 1041 -7.76 -44.41 -27.41
C GLY A 1041 -8.71 -43.20 -27.48
N LEU A 1042 -8.69 -42.34 -26.45
CA LEU A 1042 -9.50 -41.12 -26.34
C LEU A 1042 -11.02 -41.40 -26.36
N LYS A 1043 -11.47 -42.44 -25.63
CA LYS A 1043 -12.87 -42.89 -25.61
C LYS A 1043 -13.58 -42.54 -24.31
N GLY A 1044 -14.85 -42.14 -24.41
CA GLY A 1044 -15.73 -41.85 -23.28
C GLY A 1044 -15.54 -40.46 -22.68
N THR A 1045 -16.31 -40.15 -21.63
CA THR A 1045 -16.34 -38.83 -20.99
C THR A 1045 -15.88 -38.82 -19.53
N GLU A 1046 -15.59 -39.99 -18.94
CA GLU A 1046 -15.26 -40.14 -17.50
C GLU A 1046 -14.24 -39.09 -17.02
N PHE A 1047 -13.08 -39.00 -17.69
CA PHE A 1047 -12.03 -38.05 -17.29
C PHE A 1047 -12.48 -36.58 -17.30
N ILE A 1048 -13.23 -36.15 -18.32
CA ILE A 1048 -13.68 -34.75 -18.39
C ILE A 1048 -14.84 -34.49 -17.43
N ASP A 1049 -15.68 -35.48 -17.16
CA ASP A 1049 -16.79 -35.38 -16.21
C ASP A 1049 -16.25 -35.23 -14.79
N ASP A 1050 -15.26 -36.03 -14.41
CA ASP A 1050 -14.57 -35.95 -13.13
C ASP A 1050 -13.93 -34.57 -12.93
N VAL A 1051 -13.15 -34.12 -13.91
CA VAL A 1051 -12.48 -32.82 -13.86
C VAL A 1051 -13.48 -31.66 -13.81
N SER A 1052 -14.59 -31.75 -14.55
CA SER A 1052 -15.67 -30.76 -14.48
C SER A 1052 -16.36 -30.74 -13.12
N GLY A 1053 -16.49 -31.91 -12.49
CA GLY A 1053 -16.95 -32.08 -11.11
C GLY A 1053 -16.05 -31.33 -10.13
N ILE A 1054 -14.73 -31.51 -10.22
CA ILE A 1054 -13.79 -30.85 -9.30
C ILE A 1054 -13.90 -29.33 -9.45
N VAL A 1055 -13.89 -28.82 -10.68
CA VAL A 1055 -13.92 -27.37 -10.95
C VAL A 1055 -15.24 -26.73 -10.51
N ASN A 1056 -16.39 -27.36 -10.80
CA ASN A 1056 -17.69 -26.75 -10.53
C ASN A 1056 -18.24 -27.06 -9.12
N ARG A 1057 -17.86 -28.19 -8.54
CA ARG A 1057 -18.51 -28.77 -7.35
C ARG A 1057 -17.54 -29.29 -6.29
N GLY A 1058 -16.23 -29.35 -6.58
CA GLY A 1058 -15.20 -29.75 -5.64
C GLY A 1058 -15.04 -31.26 -5.45
N CYS A 1059 -15.58 -32.11 -6.36
CA CYS A 1059 -15.37 -33.56 -6.31
C CYS A 1059 -15.36 -34.18 -7.72
N PRO A 1060 -14.66 -35.30 -7.96
CA PRO A 1060 -14.60 -35.96 -9.27
C PRO A 1060 -15.86 -36.79 -9.55
N ASP A 1061 -17.03 -36.14 -9.60
CA ASP A 1061 -18.31 -36.74 -9.96
C ASP A 1061 -19.21 -35.71 -10.67
N SER A 1062 -20.08 -36.21 -11.53
CA SER A 1062 -21.21 -35.48 -12.12
C SER A 1062 -22.21 -34.93 -11.08
N VAL A 1063 -22.28 -35.57 -9.89
CA VAL A 1063 -23.13 -35.14 -8.77
C VAL A 1063 -22.36 -35.20 -7.46
N CYS A 1064 -21.99 -34.04 -6.93
CA CYS A 1064 -21.36 -33.92 -5.61
C CYS A 1064 -22.40 -33.62 -4.52
N SER A 1065 -21.97 -33.66 -3.25
CA SER A 1065 -22.79 -33.20 -2.12
C SER A 1065 -23.22 -31.73 -2.24
N THR A 1066 -22.46 -30.94 -2.99
CA THR A 1066 -22.73 -29.53 -3.31
C THR A 1066 -23.70 -29.37 -4.50
N GLY A 1067 -24.06 -30.44 -5.21
CA GLY A 1067 -25.06 -30.50 -6.29
C GLY A 1067 -24.52 -30.99 -7.65
N GLU A 1068 -25.36 -30.93 -8.69
CA GLU A 1068 -25.05 -31.44 -10.05
C GLU A 1068 -24.15 -30.51 -10.86
N VAL A 1069 -23.18 -31.04 -11.60
CA VAL A 1069 -22.29 -30.22 -12.44
C VAL A 1069 -23.07 -29.38 -13.45
N HIS A 1070 -22.89 -28.06 -13.37
CA HIS A 1070 -23.55 -27.11 -14.27
C HIS A 1070 -22.96 -27.21 -15.68
N ASN A 1071 -23.84 -27.34 -16.69
CA ASN A 1071 -23.51 -27.40 -18.12
C ASN A 1071 -22.48 -28.48 -18.48
N ALA A 1072 -22.61 -29.68 -17.89
CA ALA A 1072 -21.70 -30.81 -18.13
C ALA A 1072 -21.59 -31.18 -19.63
N LYS A 1073 -22.71 -31.16 -20.37
CA LYS A 1073 -22.72 -31.49 -21.80
C LYS A 1073 -21.96 -30.48 -22.64
N GLU A 1074 -22.08 -29.19 -22.30
CA GLU A 1074 -21.35 -28.11 -22.96
C GLU A 1074 -19.85 -28.23 -22.68
N ARG A 1075 -19.45 -28.57 -21.45
CA ARG A 1075 -18.04 -28.85 -21.10
C ARG A 1075 -17.48 -30.03 -21.90
N GLN A 1076 -18.23 -31.13 -22.01
CA GLN A 1076 -17.86 -32.27 -22.86
C GLN A 1076 -17.70 -31.86 -24.33
N ALA A 1077 -18.62 -31.05 -24.86
CA ALA A 1077 -18.56 -30.56 -26.24
C ALA A 1077 -17.34 -29.67 -26.47
N ASN A 1078 -17.02 -28.78 -25.52
CA ASN A 1078 -15.82 -27.94 -25.59
C ASN A 1078 -14.54 -28.78 -25.55
N PHE A 1079 -14.48 -29.79 -24.68
CA PHE A 1079 -13.34 -30.71 -24.61
C PHE A 1079 -13.09 -31.42 -25.93
N LYS A 1080 -14.17 -31.94 -26.55
CA LYS A 1080 -14.10 -32.54 -27.88
C LYS A 1080 -13.55 -31.56 -28.92
N LEU A 1081 -14.11 -30.35 -28.94
CA LEU A 1081 -13.77 -29.32 -29.91
C LEU A 1081 -12.28 -28.98 -29.83
N VAL A 1082 -11.76 -28.74 -28.63
CA VAL A 1082 -10.34 -28.39 -28.43
C VAL A 1082 -9.43 -29.56 -28.83
N LEU A 1083 -9.77 -30.80 -28.47
CA LEU A 1083 -9.01 -31.98 -28.92
C LEU A 1083 -8.95 -32.06 -30.46
N GLU A 1084 -10.07 -31.84 -31.15
CA GLU A 1084 -10.14 -31.83 -32.61
C GLU A 1084 -9.31 -30.68 -33.21
N LYS A 1085 -9.36 -29.48 -32.63
CA LYS A 1085 -8.55 -28.32 -33.08
C LYS A 1085 -7.05 -28.53 -32.87
N LEU A 1086 -6.67 -29.26 -31.82
CA LEU A 1086 -5.29 -29.69 -31.58
C LEU A 1086 -4.89 -30.92 -32.41
N GLY A 1087 -5.75 -31.40 -33.32
CA GLY A 1087 -5.43 -32.47 -34.27
C GLY A 1087 -5.62 -33.90 -33.73
N LEU A 1088 -6.33 -34.07 -32.61
CA LEU A 1088 -6.70 -35.38 -32.07
C LEU A 1088 -8.09 -35.81 -32.58
N LYS A 1089 -8.44 -37.09 -32.38
CA LYS A 1089 -9.70 -37.68 -32.85
C LYS A 1089 -10.44 -38.37 -31.71
N PRO A 1090 -11.07 -37.60 -30.81
CA PRO A 1090 -11.79 -38.16 -29.66
C PRO A 1090 -13.04 -38.93 -30.08
N GLN A 1091 -13.43 -39.91 -29.26
CA GLN A 1091 -14.66 -40.68 -29.37
C GLN A 1091 -15.43 -40.56 -28.05
N LEU A 1092 -16.03 -39.38 -27.83
CA LEU A 1092 -16.90 -39.13 -26.68
C LEU A 1092 -18.19 -39.94 -26.76
#